data_AF-A0A5B1QN48-F1
#
_entry.id   AF-A0A5B1QN48-F1
#
_cell.length_a   1.000
_cell.length_b   1.000
_cell.length_c   1.000
_cell.angle_alpha   90.00
_cell.angle_beta   90.00
_cell.angle_gamma   90.00
#
_symmetry.space_group_name_H-M   'P 1'
#
loop_
_entity.id
_entity.type
_entity.pdbx_description
1 polymer ?
#
loop_
_entity_poly.entity_id
_entity_poly.type
_entity_poly.pdbx_seq_one_letter_code
_entity_poly.pdbx_strand_id
1 'polypeptide(L)'
;MSGYKPVYPNEDVYEAAMAADKFTDPASPGFRGSASSQGKPRASFRSSVALIPTPGVHSERPPKYEPWLLKLWVVITGSMLMMGIAIALEIALQISQDRGGISVPQKNVFSFASTQFLTSFFPTLLMIPLVYLIQTCDWNVRWWQPYVLLSTGNRRAEETLLLDYVALNRFTILFNAYKFKHTLIMFSTFAALGAFVLQPLAGSLFSVRQLPSTHDSTADSIRVIGLSPDAWDLNAFASSAGFAEAAVFNGLPDAPFIHGGWATAEFVFPVGSYLNGSVGVNTTAIQTNVNCANPLNTTLNTSVATNFSISGTSVDGCPGGPAFFDPDNAAQQYGVVSVPNCGSNAPSNSSFQPVMFWYYHVKADGTHEGRTVFCTPRLQLFDVMAYADLSSGALTGVQTLDNYPKPNNVTGAPLDGNTYNGLFFAPSTDTNVQARATSIKSGIPNAIFRGAAQNSSGLQAVFDDPTGFMNLTSNVYTQYLALAAKSIYFLPTDNQVFSRVTQLVPRLWIEPLTTHFLAAILILESLTILYIHISHHRARRLVYLTHAPGSIGTVLSQTAHSGFGELLLPYDDAARMKRKLRGLRFRLDQRTGAIVVDDQVVQYAPGQEPRPHDETMMKLVGQRRASGAGVGASGSGSGEDVKGDGAHVEYRPVLPAGDLQATPLQYDGAQRPYKDA
;
A
#
# COMPACT_ATOMS: atom_id res chain seq x y z
N MET A 1 7.13 -30.51 31.08
CA MET A 1 6.30 -29.98 32.18
C MET A 1 4.84 -30.21 31.83
N SER A 2 4.16 -30.95 32.71
CA SER A 2 2.71 -31.09 32.95
C SER A 2 1.71 -31.15 31.78
N GLY A 3 0.90 -32.21 31.79
CA GLY A 3 -0.15 -32.47 30.81
C GLY A 3 -1.48 -31.78 31.13
N TYR A 4 -2.35 -31.78 30.12
CA TYR A 4 -3.72 -31.27 30.17
C TYR A 4 -4.67 -32.46 29.99
N LYS A 5 -5.43 -32.79 31.05
CA LYS A 5 -6.58 -33.69 31.02
C LYS A 5 -7.85 -32.84 30.82
N PRO A 6 -8.77 -33.20 29.91
CA PRO A 6 -10.10 -32.62 29.91
C PRO A 6 -10.95 -33.25 31.04
N VAL A 7 -11.61 -32.37 31.79
CA VAL A 7 -12.59 -32.67 32.85
C VAL A 7 -13.97 -32.79 32.21
N TYR A 8 -14.67 -33.90 32.43
CA TYR A 8 -16.09 -34.03 32.13
C TYR A 8 -16.91 -33.57 33.35
N PRO A 9 -18.01 -32.80 33.17
CA PRO A 9 -18.96 -32.54 34.25
C PRO A 9 -19.93 -33.72 34.46
N ASN A 10 -20.33 -33.86 35.72
CA ASN A 10 -21.02 -34.99 36.37
C ASN A 10 -22.34 -35.45 35.73
N GLU A 11 -22.62 -36.73 35.96
CA GLU A 11 -23.68 -37.58 35.39
C GLU A 11 -25.02 -37.56 36.17
N ASP A 12 -25.26 -36.58 37.05
CA ASP A 12 -26.35 -36.66 38.05
C ASP A 12 -27.63 -35.85 37.74
N VAL A 13 -28.01 -35.63 36.46
CA VAL A 13 -29.24 -34.85 36.14
C VAL A 13 -30.23 -35.57 35.21
N TYR A 14 -29.98 -36.84 34.84
CA TYR A 14 -30.91 -37.58 33.96
C TYR A 14 -31.79 -38.64 34.65
N GLU A 15 -31.80 -38.70 35.98
CA GLU A 15 -32.52 -39.75 36.73
C GLU A 15 -33.86 -39.30 37.37
N ALA A 16 -34.55 -38.31 36.79
CA ALA A 16 -35.80 -37.78 37.36
C ALA A 16 -37.05 -37.84 36.45
N ALA A 17 -37.00 -38.46 35.26
CA ALA A 17 -38.14 -38.45 34.34
C ALA A 17 -38.61 -39.83 33.84
N MET A 18 -38.19 -40.93 34.46
CA MET A 18 -38.70 -42.28 34.15
C MET A 18 -39.11 -43.02 35.42
N ALA A 19 -40.19 -42.57 36.04
CA ALA A 19 -40.91 -43.37 37.03
C ALA A 19 -42.41 -43.13 36.89
N ALA A 20 -43.14 -44.25 36.86
CA ALA A 20 -44.60 -44.42 36.78
C ALA A 20 -45.21 -44.31 35.37
N ASP A 21 -45.42 -45.45 34.72
CA ASP A 21 -46.76 -46.03 34.81
C ASP A 21 -46.74 -47.55 34.61
N LYS A 22 -47.56 -48.24 35.41
CA LYS A 22 -47.73 -49.70 35.46
C LYS A 22 -48.60 -50.14 34.28
N PHE A 23 -48.17 -51.16 33.53
CA PHE A 23 -49.12 -52.02 32.84
C PHE A 23 -48.71 -53.49 32.98
N THR A 24 -49.56 -54.24 33.66
CA THR A 24 -49.52 -55.69 33.90
C THR A 24 -49.84 -56.47 32.64
N ASP A 25 -49.07 -57.53 32.37
CA ASP A 25 -49.40 -58.59 31.41
C ASP A 25 -50.70 -59.31 31.77
N PRO A 26 -51.41 -59.81 30.75
CA PRO A 26 -51.80 -61.21 30.83
C PRO A 26 -51.55 -62.00 29.53
N ALA A 27 -50.95 -63.17 29.75
CA ALA A 27 -51.23 -64.48 29.14
C ALA A 27 -51.50 -64.58 27.63
N SER A 28 -50.59 -65.25 26.93
CA SER A 28 -50.88 -65.94 25.67
C SER A 28 -51.87 -67.09 25.86
N PRO A 29 -52.77 -67.29 24.88
CA PRO A 29 -53.12 -68.63 24.44
C PRO A 29 -52.81 -68.82 22.95
N GLY A 30 -52.23 -69.98 22.62
CA GLY A 30 -51.94 -70.37 21.25
C GLY A 30 -53.21 -70.65 20.43
N PHE A 31 -53.10 -70.53 19.11
CA PHE A 31 -54.08 -71.12 18.19
C PHE A 31 -53.40 -71.67 16.94
N ARG A 32 -53.65 -72.96 16.70
CA ARG A 32 -53.36 -73.73 15.50
C ARG A 32 -54.40 -73.38 14.41
N GLY A 33 -53.95 -73.25 13.17
CA GLY A 33 -54.62 -73.90 12.04
C GLY A 33 -55.42 -73.03 11.04
N SER A 34 -55.20 -73.40 9.79
CA SER A 34 -56.07 -73.32 8.61
C SER A 34 -55.98 -72.08 7.71
N ALA A 35 -55.53 -72.37 6.49
CA ALA A 35 -55.69 -71.55 5.31
C ALA A 35 -57.17 -71.26 5.05
N SER A 36 -57.47 -70.00 4.73
CA SER A 36 -58.60 -69.64 3.88
C SER A 36 -58.17 -68.52 2.95
N SER A 37 -58.18 -68.85 1.66
CA SER A 37 -58.00 -67.91 0.56
C SER A 37 -59.11 -66.84 0.65
N GLN A 38 -58.73 -65.58 0.87
CA GLN A 38 -59.59 -64.43 0.57
C GLN A 38 -58.73 -63.16 0.40
N GLY A 39 -58.82 -62.60 -0.82
CA GLY A 39 -58.54 -61.21 -1.20
C GLY A 39 -57.36 -60.49 -0.55
N LYS A 40 -56.18 -60.56 -1.19
CA LYS A 40 -55.10 -59.57 -0.95
C LYS A 40 -55.60 -58.16 -1.33
N PRO A 41 -55.72 -57.19 -0.40
CA PRO A 41 -55.87 -55.79 -0.77
C PRO A 41 -54.52 -55.29 -1.28
N ARG A 42 -54.48 -54.80 -2.52
CA ARG A 42 -53.28 -54.19 -3.11
C ARG A 42 -52.95 -52.88 -2.40
N ALA A 43 -51.70 -52.74 -1.98
CA ALA A 43 -51.17 -51.58 -1.28
C ALA A 43 -51.06 -50.37 -2.23
N SER A 44 -51.90 -49.35 -2.04
CA SER A 44 -51.44 -47.97 -2.23
C SER A 44 -50.37 -47.72 -1.17
N PHE A 45 -49.39 -46.83 -1.42
CA PHE A 45 -48.45 -46.40 -0.37
C PHE A 45 -49.26 -45.84 0.81
N ARG A 46 -49.58 -46.67 1.81
CA ARG A 46 -50.26 -46.22 3.02
C ARG A 46 -49.19 -45.53 3.84
N SER A 47 -48.93 -44.26 3.51
CA SER A 47 -48.26 -43.38 4.45
C SER A 47 -49.07 -43.46 5.75
N SER A 48 -48.46 -44.03 6.79
CA SER A 48 -49.07 -44.13 8.12
C SER A 48 -48.86 -42.83 8.89
N VAL A 49 -48.46 -41.76 8.19
CA VAL A 49 -48.26 -40.41 8.74
C VAL A 49 -49.53 -39.88 9.41
N ALA A 50 -50.71 -40.30 8.95
CA ALA A 50 -51.98 -40.00 9.62
C ALA A 50 -52.05 -40.57 11.05
N LEU A 51 -51.40 -41.71 11.32
CA LEU A 51 -51.33 -42.35 12.65
C LEU A 51 -50.35 -41.64 13.59
N ILE A 52 -49.49 -40.74 13.08
CA ILE A 52 -48.64 -39.92 13.94
C ILE A 52 -49.56 -38.97 14.73
N PRO A 53 -49.51 -39.00 16.07
CA PRO A 53 -50.30 -38.10 16.90
C PRO A 53 -49.91 -36.65 16.59
N THR A 54 -50.90 -35.76 16.56
CA THR A 54 -50.65 -34.34 16.30
C THR A 54 -49.87 -33.75 17.49
N PRO A 55 -48.65 -33.21 17.29
CA PRO A 55 -47.86 -32.63 18.37
C PRO A 55 -48.61 -31.47 19.03
N GLY A 56 -48.61 -31.39 20.37
CA GLY A 56 -49.31 -30.36 21.14
C GLY A 56 -50.74 -30.68 21.58
N VAL A 57 -51.31 -31.82 21.15
CA VAL A 57 -52.65 -32.28 21.59
C VAL A 57 -52.56 -33.24 22.78
N HIS A 58 -51.58 -34.14 22.78
CA HIS A 58 -51.38 -35.14 23.84
C HIS A 58 -50.07 -34.98 24.63
N SER A 59 -49.10 -34.22 24.10
CA SER A 59 -47.83 -33.92 24.74
C SER A 59 -47.30 -32.57 24.24
N GLU A 60 -46.58 -31.84 25.08
CA GLU A 60 -45.96 -30.55 24.70
C GLU A 60 -44.96 -30.73 23.54
N ARG A 61 -44.91 -29.75 22.62
CA ARG A 61 -44.03 -29.84 21.45
C ARG A 61 -42.58 -29.52 21.88
N PRO A 62 -41.61 -30.45 21.70
CA PRO A 62 -40.23 -30.23 22.13
C PRO A 62 -39.58 -29.08 21.38
N PRO A 63 -38.70 -28.27 21.97
CA PRO A 63 -38.20 -27.03 21.36
C PRO A 63 -37.56 -27.26 19.99
N LYS A 64 -37.79 -26.33 19.07
CA LYS A 64 -37.20 -26.36 17.73
C LYS A 64 -35.68 -26.23 17.82
N TYR A 65 -34.96 -27.13 17.15
CA TYR A 65 -33.52 -27.01 17.00
C TYR A 65 -33.19 -25.78 16.13
N GLU A 66 -32.53 -24.79 16.71
CA GLU A 66 -31.96 -23.65 15.98
C GLU A 66 -30.56 -23.35 16.53
N PRO A 67 -29.48 -23.57 15.75
CA PRO A 67 -28.13 -23.27 16.20
C PRO A 67 -27.98 -21.81 16.60
N TRP A 68 -27.15 -21.55 17.61
CA TRP A 68 -26.99 -20.21 18.19
C TRP A 68 -26.58 -19.16 17.14
N LEU A 69 -25.62 -19.47 16.27
CA LEU A 69 -25.13 -18.59 15.19
C LEU A 69 -26.18 -18.24 14.13
N LEU A 70 -27.27 -18.99 14.12
CA LEU A 70 -28.32 -18.91 13.11
C LEU A 70 -29.53 -18.10 13.62
N LYS A 71 -29.52 -17.75 14.93
CA LYS A 71 -30.48 -16.82 15.54
C LYS A 71 -30.30 -15.43 14.94
N LEU A 72 -31.42 -14.80 14.56
CA LEU A 72 -31.41 -13.54 13.83
C LEU A 72 -30.67 -12.41 14.56
N TRP A 73 -30.77 -12.32 15.88
CA TRP A 73 -30.10 -11.27 16.66
C TRP A 73 -28.57 -11.40 16.61
N VAL A 74 -28.02 -12.63 16.66
CA VAL A 74 -26.58 -12.88 16.57
C VAL A 74 -26.04 -12.43 15.21
N VAL A 75 -26.77 -12.75 14.15
CA VAL A 75 -26.41 -12.35 12.79
C VAL A 75 -26.47 -10.84 12.63
N ILE A 76 -27.53 -10.17 13.13
CA ILE A 76 -27.63 -8.71 13.10
C ILE A 76 -26.43 -8.08 13.82
N THR A 77 -26.06 -8.59 15.00
CA THR A 77 -24.88 -8.07 15.73
C THR A 77 -23.58 -8.30 14.97
N GLY A 78 -23.40 -9.47 14.34
CA GLY A 78 -22.22 -9.76 13.53
C GLY A 78 -22.12 -8.88 12.27
N SER A 79 -23.23 -8.68 11.55
CA SER A 79 -23.31 -7.78 10.39
C SER A 79 -23.06 -6.33 10.78
N MET A 80 -23.62 -5.85 11.89
CA MET A 80 -23.38 -4.49 12.39
C MET A 80 -21.91 -4.29 12.80
N LEU A 81 -21.27 -5.31 13.39
CA LEU A 81 -19.85 -5.25 13.72
C LEU A 81 -18.98 -5.11 12.46
N MET A 82 -19.23 -5.91 11.41
CA MET A 82 -18.50 -5.79 10.14
C MET A 82 -18.69 -4.43 9.48
N MET A 83 -19.93 -3.91 9.49
CA MET A 83 -20.23 -2.56 8.99
C MET A 83 -19.50 -1.48 9.80
N GLY A 84 -19.49 -1.60 11.13
CA GLY A 84 -18.78 -0.68 12.01
C GLY A 84 -17.28 -0.66 11.76
N ILE A 85 -16.67 -1.83 11.52
CA ILE A 85 -15.24 -1.94 11.16
C ILE A 85 -14.98 -1.27 9.81
N ALA A 86 -15.82 -1.49 8.80
CA ALA A 86 -15.67 -0.85 7.49
C ALA A 86 -15.70 0.68 7.58
N ILE A 87 -16.66 1.25 8.34
CA ILE A 87 -16.76 2.69 8.55
C ILE A 87 -15.55 3.22 9.33
N ALA A 88 -15.13 2.51 10.38
CA ALA A 88 -13.98 2.91 11.18
C ALA A 88 -12.68 2.93 10.35
N LEU A 89 -12.52 2.02 9.40
CA LEU A 89 -11.37 1.98 8.49
C LEU A 89 -11.33 3.21 7.57
N GLU A 90 -12.46 3.61 7.00
CA GLU A 90 -12.54 4.82 6.15
C GLU A 90 -12.25 6.10 6.94
N ILE A 91 -12.77 6.21 8.17
CA ILE A 91 -12.47 7.33 9.07
C ILE A 91 -10.97 7.35 9.43
N ALA A 92 -10.40 6.18 9.73
CA ALA A 92 -8.98 6.08 10.05
C ALA A 92 -8.09 6.47 8.85
N LEU A 93 -8.49 6.08 7.62
CA LEU A 93 -7.80 6.48 6.39
C LEU A 93 -7.81 8.00 6.22
N GLN A 94 -8.95 8.64 6.40
CA GLN A 94 -9.06 10.09 6.30
C GLN A 94 -8.14 10.79 7.32
N ILE A 95 -8.17 10.35 8.58
CA ILE A 95 -7.28 10.88 9.63
C ILE A 95 -5.80 10.66 9.27
N SER A 96 -5.45 9.50 8.70
CA SER A 96 -4.08 9.20 8.27
C SER A 96 -3.64 10.12 7.13
N GLN A 97 -4.51 10.41 6.17
CA GLN A 97 -4.18 11.30 5.05
C GLN A 97 -4.03 12.74 5.52
N ASP A 98 -4.96 13.24 6.34
CA ASP A 98 -4.95 14.61 6.85
C ASP A 98 -3.74 14.90 7.75
N ARG A 99 -3.28 13.90 8.52
CA ARG A 99 -2.15 14.06 9.46
C ARG A 99 -0.80 13.64 8.89
N GLY A 100 -0.74 13.19 7.64
CA GLY A 100 0.49 12.66 7.04
C GLY A 100 1.01 11.42 7.75
N GLY A 101 0.12 10.48 8.10
CA GLY A 101 0.41 9.25 8.82
C GLY A 101 0.38 9.39 10.35
N ILE A 102 0.27 8.25 11.03
CA ILE A 102 0.20 8.16 12.49
C ILE A 102 1.63 8.01 13.04
N SER A 103 1.97 8.79 14.06
CA SER A 103 3.29 8.74 14.70
C SER A 103 3.52 7.36 15.35
N VAL A 104 4.66 6.75 15.06
CA VAL A 104 5.11 5.51 15.70
C VAL A 104 6.43 5.75 16.44
N PRO A 105 6.66 5.09 17.59
CA PRO A 105 7.95 5.16 18.27
C PRO A 105 9.08 4.74 17.33
N GLN A 106 10.14 5.56 17.27
CA GLN A 106 11.31 5.28 16.43
C GLN A 106 12.03 3.98 16.84
N LYS A 107 11.97 3.64 18.13
CA LYS A 107 12.49 2.39 18.66
C LYS A 107 11.34 1.40 18.83
N ASN A 108 11.44 0.27 18.15
CA ASN A 108 10.50 -0.81 18.35
C ASN A 108 10.60 -1.31 19.81
N VAL A 109 9.45 -1.31 20.50
CA VAL A 109 9.34 -1.73 21.90
C VAL A 109 9.47 -3.24 22.02
N PHE A 110 9.13 -3.98 20.95
CA PHE A 110 9.23 -5.42 20.87
C PHE A 110 10.51 -5.82 20.14
N SER A 111 11.56 -6.14 20.90
CA SER A 111 12.83 -6.62 20.33
C SER A 111 12.69 -7.97 19.60
N PHE A 112 11.62 -8.73 19.88
CA PHE A 112 11.39 -10.06 19.30
C PHE A 112 10.66 -10.05 17.95
N ALA A 113 10.04 -8.94 17.55
CA ALA A 113 9.20 -8.86 16.35
C ALA A 113 9.53 -7.63 15.52
N SER A 114 9.64 -7.77 14.19
CA SER A 114 9.86 -6.61 13.32
C SER A 114 8.62 -5.73 13.23
N THR A 115 8.82 -4.44 12.96
CA THR A 115 7.71 -3.49 12.77
C THR A 115 6.81 -3.95 11.61
N GLN A 116 7.39 -4.47 10.53
CA GLN A 116 6.63 -5.02 9.39
C GLN A 116 5.76 -6.22 9.80
N PHE A 117 6.27 -7.10 10.66
CA PHE A 117 5.50 -8.23 11.17
C PHE A 117 4.29 -7.74 11.99
N LEU A 118 4.51 -6.78 12.89
CA LEU A 118 3.45 -6.21 13.73
C LEU A 118 2.36 -5.54 12.90
N THR A 119 2.73 -4.78 11.86
CA THR A 119 1.78 -4.07 11.00
C THR A 119 0.90 -5.00 10.18
N SER A 120 1.39 -6.19 9.81
CA SER A 120 0.59 -7.17 9.05
C SER A 120 -0.15 -8.17 9.93
N PHE A 121 0.43 -8.61 11.05
CA PHE A 121 -0.13 -9.67 11.88
C PHE A 121 -1.40 -9.23 12.63
N PHE A 122 -1.38 -8.05 13.27
CA PHE A 122 -2.49 -7.59 14.11
C PHE A 122 -3.80 -7.38 13.32
N PRO A 123 -3.81 -6.70 12.16
CA PRO A 123 -5.02 -6.57 11.36
C PRO A 123 -5.58 -7.93 10.91
N THR A 124 -4.72 -8.85 10.49
CA THR A 124 -5.15 -10.19 10.07
C THR A 124 -5.76 -10.97 11.24
N LEU A 125 -5.19 -10.86 12.45
CA LEU A 125 -5.74 -11.48 13.66
C LEU A 125 -7.17 -11.01 13.96
N LEU A 126 -7.46 -9.71 13.77
CA LEU A 126 -8.80 -9.16 13.95
C LEU A 126 -9.82 -9.68 12.93
N MET A 127 -9.39 -10.09 11.73
CA MET A 127 -10.26 -10.65 10.71
C MET A 127 -10.63 -12.12 10.91
N ILE A 128 -9.83 -12.90 11.65
CA ILE A 128 -10.08 -14.33 11.90
C ILE A 128 -11.48 -14.63 12.43
N PRO A 129 -11.96 -13.99 13.52
CA PRO A 129 -13.29 -14.28 14.06
C PRO A 129 -14.42 -13.91 13.08
N LEU A 130 -14.24 -12.86 12.28
CA LEU A 130 -15.21 -12.46 11.26
C LEU A 130 -15.30 -13.50 10.15
N VAL A 131 -14.16 -13.93 9.61
CA VAL A 131 -14.10 -14.99 8.58
C VAL A 131 -14.72 -16.28 9.10
N TYR A 132 -14.42 -16.66 10.35
CA TYR A 132 -15.02 -17.84 10.98
C TYR A 132 -16.55 -17.71 11.10
N LEU A 133 -17.06 -16.53 11.46
CA LEU A 133 -18.50 -16.26 11.52
C LEU A 133 -19.16 -16.41 10.14
N ILE A 134 -18.59 -15.79 9.09
CA ILE A 134 -19.11 -15.90 7.71
C ILE A 134 -19.14 -17.36 7.26
N GLN A 135 -18.05 -18.09 7.47
CA GLN A 135 -17.95 -19.50 7.07
C GLN A 135 -18.94 -20.39 7.82
N THR A 136 -19.13 -20.15 9.12
CA THR A 136 -20.05 -20.95 9.92
C THR A 136 -21.50 -20.63 9.55
N CYS A 137 -21.83 -19.37 9.26
CA CYS A 137 -23.11 -18.95 8.72
C CYS A 137 -23.43 -19.67 7.40
N ASP A 138 -22.49 -19.69 6.46
CA ASP A 138 -22.64 -20.39 5.18
C ASP A 138 -22.86 -21.90 5.36
N TRP A 139 -22.04 -22.53 6.21
CA TRP A 139 -22.19 -23.95 6.54
C TRP A 139 -23.59 -24.26 7.06
N ASN A 140 -24.09 -23.44 7.99
CA ASN A 140 -25.42 -23.64 8.57
C ASN A 140 -26.54 -23.42 7.54
N VAL A 141 -26.44 -22.45 6.64
CA VAL A 141 -27.43 -22.23 5.57
C VAL A 141 -27.49 -23.45 4.65
N ARG A 142 -26.33 -23.97 4.21
CA ARG A 142 -26.25 -25.17 3.36
C ARG A 142 -26.83 -26.40 4.04
N TRP A 143 -26.58 -26.54 5.34
CA TRP A 143 -27.07 -27.66 6.14
C TRP A 143 -28.61 -27.70 6.27
N TRP A 144 -29.26 -26.53 6.28
CA TRP A 144 -30.71 -26.41 6.39
C TRP A 144 -31.45 -26.42 5.05
N GLN A 145 -30.77 -26.15 3.93
CA GLN A 145 -31.40 -25.98 2.63
C GLN A 145 -32.35 -27.14 2.23
N PRO A 146 -31.94 -28.43 2.29
CA PRO A 146 -32.79 -29.51 1.78
C PRO A 146 -34.16 -29.56 2.46
N TYR A 147 -34.19 -29.24 3.76
CA TYR A 147 -35.41 -29.19 4.57
C TYR A 147 -36.31 -28.01 4.21
N VAL A 148 -35.70 -26.85 3.96
CA VAL A 148 -36.43 -25.65 3.50
C VAL A 148 -37.09 -25.92 2.16
N LEU A 149 -36.40 -26.57 1.23
CA LEU A 149 -36.97 -26.95 -0.07
C LEU A 149 -38.13 -27.94 0.07
N LEU A 150 -37.99 -28.95 0.94
CA LEU A 150 -39.08 -29.90 1.22
C LEU A 150 -40.32 -29.22 1.81
N SER A 151 -40.16 -28.17 2.62
CA SER A 151 -41.31 -27.42 3.17
C SER A 151 -42.11 -26.66 2.11
N THR A 152 -41.50 -26.30 0.97
CA THR A 152 -42.20 -25.66 -0.15
C THR A 152 -43.04 -26.64 -0.98
N GLY A 153 -42.80 -27.95 -0.84
CA GLY A 153 -43.50 -29.01 -1.55
C GLY A 153 -43.07 -29.25 -3.00
N ASN A 154 -43.59 -30.32 -3.61
CA ASN A 154 -43.41 -30.71 -5.01
C ASN A 154 -41.94 -30.79 -5.51
N ARG A 155 -40.99 -31.23 -4.67
CA ARG A 155 -39.57 -31.31 -5.03
C ARG A 155 -39.14 -32.71 -5.49
N ARG A 156 -38.19 -32.79 -6.43
CA ARG A 156 -37.59 -34.08 -6.86
C ARG A 156 -36.58 -34.55 -5.82
N ALA A 157 -36.37 -35.88 -5.72
CA ALA A 157 -35.34 -36.44 -4.83
C ALA A 157 -33.94 -35.87 -5.09
N GLU A 158 -33.59 -35.62 -6.36
CA GLU A 158 -32.28 -35.08 -6.77
C GLU A 158 -32.04 -33.63 -6.34
N GLU A 159 -33.11 -32.89 -6.07
CA GLU A 159 -33.07 -31.47 -5.68
C GLU A 159 -33.14 -31.29 -4.16
N THR A 160 -33.42 -32.37 -3.41
CA THR A 160 -33.60 -32.34 -1.95
C THR A 160 -32.93 -33.51 -1.25
N LEU A 161 -33.53 -34.71 -1.29
CA LEU A 161 -33.11 -35.87 -0.50
C LEU A 161 -31.70 -36.36 -0.80
N LEU A 162 -31.29 -36.31 -2.08
CA LEU A 162 -29.98 -36.75 -2.54
C LEU A 162 -29.00 -35.58 -2.69
N LEU A 163 -29.43 -34.36 -2.37
CA LEU A 163 -28.64 -33.15 -2.53
C LEU A 163 -27.93 -32.81 -1.22
N ASP A 164 -26.64 -33.07 -1.18
CA ASP A 164 -25.79 -32.70 -0.05
C ASP A 164 -24.88 -31.53 -0.43
N TYR A 165 -25.25 -30.32 0.00
CA TYR A 165 -24.41 -29.13 -0.17
C TYR A 165 -23.27 -29.03 0.85
N VAL A 166 -23.25 -29.88 1.86
CA VAL A 166 -22.27 -29.85 2.95
C VAL A 166 -20.99 -30.57 2.53
N ALA A 167 -21.11 -31.73 1.88
CA ALA A 167 -19.98 -32.53 1.41
C ALA A 167 -19.35 -32.04 0.09
N LEU A 168 -20.02 -31.16 -0.66
CA LEU A 168 -19.54 -30.69 -1.96
C LEU A 168 -18.48 -29.59 -1.84
N ASN A 169 -17.56 -29.54 -2.81
CA ASN A 169 -16.62 -28.43 -2.97
C ASN A 169 -17.37 -27.13 -3.31
N ARG A 170 -16.89 -25.98 -2.83
CA ARG A 170 -17.56 -24.66 -2.99
C ARG A 170 -17.87 -24.29 -4.45
N PHE A 171 -16.98 -24.61 -5.38
CA PHE A 171 -17.24 -24.39 -6.81
C PHE A 171 -18.35 -25.29 -7.36
N THR A 172 -18.39 -26.55 -6.94
CA THR A 172 -19.46 -27.49 -7.31
C THR A 172 -20.79 -27.09 -6.70
N ILE A 173 -20.78 -26.58 -5.47
CA ILE A 173 -21.96 -25.98 -4.81
C ILE A 173 -22.50 -24.85 -5.67
N LEU A 174 -21.65 -23.95 -6.15
CA LEU A 174 -22.07 -22.81 -6.97
C LEU A 174 -22.72 -23.26 -8.29
N PHE A 175 -22.10 -24.21 -8.99
CA PHE A 175 -22.65 -24.77 -10.23
C PHE A 175 -24.00 -25.46 -10.00
N ASN A 176 -24.10 -26.29 -8.97
CA ASN A 176 -25.34 -26.99 -8.64
C ASN A 176 -26.43 -26.03 -8.15
N ALA A 177 -26.08 -25.03 -7.32
CA ALA A 177 -27.01 -24.01 -6.86
C ALA A 177 -27.55 -23.18 -8.02
N TYR A 178 -26.72 -22.83 -9.00
CA TYR A 178 -27.16 -22.17 -10.22
C TYR A 178 -28.11 -23.06 -11.04
N LYS A 179 -27.73 -24.33 -11.27
CA LYS A 179 -28.54 -25.31 -12.01
C LYS A 179 -29.92 -25.54 -11.40
N PHE A 180 -29.99 -25.65 -10.07
CA PHE A 180 -31.24 -25.87 -9.33
C PHE A 180 -31.96 -24.57 -8.93
N LYS A 181 -31.45 -23.41 -9.34
CA LYS A 181 -31.98 -22.06 -9.02
C LYS A 181 -32.08 -21.79 -7.51
N HIS A 182 -31.16 -22.33 -6.72
CA HIS A 182 -31.05 -22.08 -5.29
C HIS A 182 -30.26 -20.80 -5.01
N THR A 183 -30.89 -19.65 -5.29
CA THR A 183 -30.24 -18.32 -5.21
C THR A 183 -29.67 -18.00 -3.84
N LEU A 184 -30.33 -18.41 -2.75
CA LEU A 184 -29.89 -18.15 -1.39
C LEU A 184 -28.55 -18.83 -1.06
N ILE A 185 -28.34 -20.07 -1.53
CA ILE A 185 -27.06 -20.78 -1.36
C ILE A 185 -25.99 -20.16 -2.24
N MET A 186 -26.35 -19.71 -3.44
CA MET A 186 -25.40 -19.07 -4.36
C MET A 186 -24.79 -17.82 -3.70
N PHE A 187 -25.61 -16.93 -3.15
CA PHE A 187 -25.12 -15.75 -2.41
C PHE A 187 -24.32 -16.12 -1.16
N SER A 188 -24.76 -17.13 -0.41
CA SER A 188 -24.04 -17.63 0.78
C SER A 188 -22.64 -18.17 0.43
N THR A 189 -22.54 -18.90 -0.66
CA THR A 189 -21.27 -19.48 -1.13
C THR A 189 -20.34 -18.39 -1.66
N PHE A 190 -20.88 -17.37 -2.35
CA PHE A 190 -20.10 -16.19 -2.75
C PHE A 190 -19.56 -15.42 -1.54
N ALA A 191 -20.39 -15.17 -0.54
CA ALA A 191 -19.99 -14.54 0.72
C ALA A 191 -18.84 -15.32 1.41
N ALA A 192 -18.99 -16.65 1.47
CA ALA A 192 -17.97 -17.52 2.05
C ALA A 192 -16.65 -17.53 1.24
N LEU A 193 -16.70 -17.30 -0.08
CA LEU A 193 -15.52 -17.14 -0.92
C LEU A 193 -14.88 -15.75 -0.74
N GLY A 194 -15.69 -14.70 -0.68
CA GLY A 194 -15.22 -13.33 -0.42
C GLY A 194 -14.50 -13.20 0.92
N ALA A 195 -14.96 -13.92 1.94
CA ALA A 195 -14.31 -13.97 3.25
C ALA A 195 -12.83 -14.39 3.22
N PHE A 196 -12.39 -15.20 2.25
CA PHE A 196 -10.97 -15.57 2.12
C PHE A 196 -10.07 -14.41 1.71
N VAL A 197 -10.62 -13.40 1.05
CA VAL A 197 -9.87 -12.22 0.58
C VAL A 197 -9.63 -11.21 1.71
N LEU A 198 -10.44 -11.26 2.77
CA LEU A 198 -10.36 -10.33 3.91
C LEU A 198 -9.00 -10.39 4.63
N GLN A 199 -8.45 -11.59 4.82
CA GLN A 199 -7.21 -11.78 5.58
C GLN A 199 -5.96 -11.20 4.87
N PRO A 200 -5.70 -11.50 3.58
CA PRO A 200 -4.62 -10.85 2.84
C PRO A 200 -4.76 -9.33 2.74
N LEU A 201 -5.98 -8.80 2.55
CA LEU A 201 -6.22 -7.36 2.49
C LEU A 201 -5.96 -6.67 3.84
N ALA A 202 -6.33 -7.30 4.95
CA ALA A 202 -6.01 -6.77 6.27
C ALA A 202 -4.49 -6.75 6.52
N GLY A 203 -3.77 -7.79 6.10
CA GLY A 203 -2.31 -7.85 6.25
C GLY A 203 -1.54 -6.76 5.48
N SER A 204 -2.16 -6.18 4.44
CA SER A 204 -1.62 -5.08 3.63
C SER A 204 -2.23 -3.72 3.94
N LEU A 205 -3.01 -3.60 5.03
CA LEU A 205 -3.66 -2.35 5.44
C LEU A 205 -2.65 -1.29 5.88
N PHE A 206 -1.61 -1.71 6.60
CA PHE A 206 -0.65 -0.83 7.24
C PHE A 206 0.74 -0.94 6.61
N SER A 207 1.35 0.21 6.36
CA SER A 207 2.72 0.33 5.87
C SER A 207 3.50 1.34 6.72
N VAL A 208 4.80 1.15 6.90
CA VAL A 208 5.66 2.14 7.58
C VAL A 208 6.44 2.89 6.52
N ARG A 209 6.24 4.20 6.45
CA ARG A 209 6.92 5.09 5.49
C ARG A 209 7.72 6.15 6.25
N GLN A 210 8.84 6.57 5.68
CA GLN A 210 9.64 7.70 6.17
C GLN A 210 9.04 8.99 5.61
N LEU A 211 8.43 9.81 6.46
CA LEU A 211 7.85 11.08 6.03
C LEU A 211 8.58 12.25 6.70
N PRO A 212 8.77 13.38 5.99
CA PRO A 212 9.36 14.57 6.57
C PRO A 212 8.45 15.11 7.67
N SER A 213 9.02 15.31 8.86
CA SER A 213 8.37 15.92 10.00
C SER A 213 9.17 17.12 10.43
N THR A 214 8.50 18.27 10.43
CA THR A 214 9.10 19.56 10.70
C THR A 214 8.66 20.04 12.07
N HIS A 215 9.62 20.44 12.89
CA HIS A 215 9.36 21.00 14.22
C HIS A 215 10.23 22.24 14.44
N ASP A 216 9.67 23.21 15.14
CA ASP A 216 10.38 24.43 15.51
C ASP A 216 11.35 24.12 16.65
N SER A 217 12.55 24.70 16.58
CA SER A 217 13.65 24.54 17.51
C SER A 217 14.41 25.87 17.64
N THR A 218 15.34 25.96 18.57
CA THR A 218 16.32 27.06 18.65
C THR A 218 17.70 26.55 18.27
N ALA A 219 18.47 27.40 17.58
CA ALA A 219 19.88 27.18 17.29
C ALA A 219 20.68 28.36 17.87
N ASP A 220 21.93 28.13 18.28
CA ASP A 220 22.77 29.20 18.81
C ASP A 220 23.62 29.78 17.67
N SER A 221 23.38 31.05 17.32
CA SER A 221 24.21 31.78 16.36
C SER A 221 25.47 32.27 17.06
N ILE A 222 26.64 31.84 16.57
CA ILE A 222 27.94 32.20 17.15
C ILE A 222 28.59 33.39 16.44
N ARG A 223 27.94 33.91 15.40
CA ARG A 223 28.41 35.04 14.59
C ARG A 223 27.31 36.05 14.35
N VAL A 224 27.69 37.33 14.26
CA VAL A 224 26.81 38.45 13.89
C VAL A 224 27.54 39.37 12.92
N ILE A 225 26.80 40.06 12.06
CA ILE A 225 27.40 41.02 11.13
C ILE A 225 28.14 42.12 11.91
N GLY A 226 29.41 42.31 11.56
CA GLY A 226 30.27 43.35 12.11
C GLY A 226 31.65 43.33 11.46
N LEU A 227 32.27 44.50 11.35
CA LEU A 227 33.60 44.62 10.75
C LEU A 227 34.67 44.17 11.77
N SER A 228 35.48 43.19 11.38
CA SER A 228 36.59 42.69 12.18
C SER A 228 37.67 43.77 12.37
N PRO A 229 38.14 44.01 13.61
CA PRO A 229 39.22 44.96 13.85
C PRO A 229 40.54 44.50 13.22
N ASP A 230 40.73 43.21 12.94
CA ASP A 230 41.98 42.63 12.45
C ASP A 230 42.01 42.45 10.92
N ALA A 231 41.07 43.07 10.20
CA ALA A 231 40.97 42.95 8.74
C ALA A 231 42.24 43.45 8.01
N TRP A 232 43.00 44.36 8.62
CA TRP A 232 44.23 44.94 8.06
C TRP A 232 45.44 43.99 8.11
N ASP A 233 45.40 42.91 8.91
CA ASP A 233 46.47 41.90 8.96
C ASP A 233 46.49 40.98 7.73
N LEU A 234 45.45 41.03 6.89
CA LEU A 234 45.27 40.21 5.69
C LEU A 234 45.29 38.70 5.91
N ASN A 235 45.28 38.23 7.16
CA ASN A 235 45.33 36.79 7.47
C ASN A 235 44.08 36.06 6.96
N ALA A 236 42.91 36.68 7.13
CA ALA A 236 41.63 36.18 6.61
C ALA A 236 41.64 36.07 5.08
N PHE A 237 42.13 37.10 4.39
CA PHE A 237 42.27 37.09 2.94
C PHE A 237 43.28 36.04 2.47
N ALA A 238 44.46 35.97 3.07
CA ALA A 238 45.49 34.98 2.70
C ALA A 238 44.99 33.54 2.89
N SER A 239 44.33 33.25 4.01
CA SER A 239 43.77 31.93 4.29
C SER A 239 42.65 31.56 3.32
N SER A 240 41.79 32.53 2.97
CA SER A 240 40.70 32.34 2.02
C SER A 240 41.23 32.10 0.61
N ALA A 241 42.31 32.78 0.23
CA ALA A 241 42.98 32.58 -1.06
C ALA A 241 43.59 31.19 -1.16
N GLY A 242 44.28 30.74 -0.10
CA GLY A 242 44.82 29.38 -0.02
C GLY A 242 43.74 28.30 -0.11
N PHE A 243 42.56 28.52 0.50
CA PHE A 243 41.43 27.60 0.35
C PHE A 243 40.88 27.60 -1.08
N ALA A 244 40.69 28.77 -1.72
CA ALA A 244 40.21 28.84 -3.10
C ALA A 244 41.18 28.15 -4.07
N GLU A 245 42.50 28.32 -3.88
CA GLU A 245 43.53 27.57 -4.61
C GLU A 245 43.41 26.06 -4.42
N ALA A 246 43.29 25.61 -3.15
CA ALA A 246 43.15 24.20 -2.83
C ALA A 246 41.83 23.60 -3.36
N ALA A 247 40.75 24.40 -3.39
CA ALA A 247 39.45 24.00 -3.88
C ALA A 247 39.48 23.77 -5.40
N VAL A 248 40.13 24.65 -6.16
CA VAL A 248 40.35 24.43 -7.60
C VAL A 248 41.24 23.21 -7.82
N PHE A 249 42.34 23.09 -7.08
CA PHE A 249 43.33 22.02 -7.30
C PHE A 249 42.80 20.62 -6.98
N ASN A 250 42.04 20.47 -5.88
CA ASN A 250 41.55 19.18 -5.40
C ASN A 250 40.05 18.94 -5.64
N GLY A 251 39.33 19.90 -6.22
CA GLY A 251 37.88 19.82 -6.38
C GLY A 251 37.12 19.80 -5.05
N LEU A 252 37.51 20.66 -4.10
CA LEU A 252 36.86 20.72 -2.79
C LEU A 252 35.49 21.41 -2.89
N PRO A 253 34.48 20.95 -2.11
CA PRO A 253 33.20 21.65 -2.00
C PRO A 253 33.36 22.97 -1.24
N ASP A 254 32.32 23.82 -1.32
CA ASP A 254 32.24 25.03 -0.51
C ASP A 254 32.36 24.70 0.98
N ALA A 255 32.97 25.63 1.73
CA ALA A 255 33.06 25.51 3.19
C ALA A 255 31.64 25.48 3.82
N PRO A 256 31.44 24.85 4.99
CA PRO A 256 30.10 24.58 5.53
C PRO A 256 29.16 25.79 5.72
N PHE A 257 29.69 27.01 5.77
CA PHE A 257 28.98 28.28 5.98
C PHE A 257 28.89 29.15 4.72
N ILE A 258 29.30 28.62 3.56
CA ILE A 258 29.22 29.29 2.27
C ILE A 258 28.37 28.47 1.31
N HIS A 259 27.59 29.14 0.49
CA HIS A 259 26.89 28.49 -0.62
C HIS A 259 26.71 29.48 -1.79
N GLY A 260 27.39 29.25 -2.91
CA GLY A 260 27.13 30.01 -4.15
C GLY A 260 27.25 31.54 -4.01
N GLY A 261 28.24 32.03 -3.26
CA GLY A 261 28.49 33.46 -3.01
C GLY A 261 27.79 34.03 -1.77
N TRP A 262 26.96 33.22 -1.09
CA TRP A 262 26.40 33.56 0.21
C TRP A 262 27.35 33.11 1.32
N ALA A 263 27.66 34.01 2.25
CA ALA A 263 28.29 33.69 3.52
C ALA A 263 27.29 33.93 4.65
N THR A 264 26.91 32.89 5.40
CA THR A 264 25.97 33.03 6.51
C THR A 264 26.71 33.21 7.83
N ALA A 265 26.04 33.81 8.82
CA ALA A 265 26.50 33.75 10.20
C ALA A 265 26.48 32.28 10.65
N GLU A 266 27.64 31.83 11.15
CA GLU A 266 27.83 30.47 11.66
C GLU A 266 26.96 30.23 12.90
N PHE A 267 26.33 29.05 12.95
CA PHE A 267 25.45 28.64 14.03
C PHE A 267 25.77 27.20 14.45
N VAL A 268 25.50 26.90 15.71
CA VAL A 268 25.65 25.57 16.29
C VAL A 268 24.37 24.79 16.07
N PHE A 269 24.51 23.58 15.54
CA PHE A 269 23.39 22.68 15.29
C PHE A 269 22.71 22.26 16.60
N PRO A 270 21.36 22.19 16.64
CA PRO A 270 20.65 21.76 17.83
C PRO A 270 21.05 20.33 18.22
N VAL A 271 21.31 20.12 19.51
CA VAL A 271 21.73 18.83 20.06
C VAL A 271 20.60 17.80 19.97
N GLY A 272 20.78 16.76 19.14
CA GLY A 272 19.88 15.61 19.05
C GLY A 272 20.32 14.64 17.96
N SER A 273 19.86 13.39 18.04
CA SER A 273 20.22 12.31 17.10
C SER A 273 19.47 12.45 15.77
N TYR A 274 19.73 13.53 15.03
CA TYR A 274 19.06 13.88 13.77
C TYR A 274 19.88 13.43 12.54
N LEU A 275 20.26 12.16 12.50
CA LEU A 275 21.22 11.61 11.50
C LEU A 275 20.82 11.83 10.03
N ASN A 276 19.53 12.05 9.73
CA ASN A 276 19.00 12.26 8.37
C ASN A 276 17.98 13.40 8.36
N GLY A 277 18.41 14.61 8.73
CA GLY A 277 17.56 15.79 8.73
C GLY A 277 18.28 17.02 8.22
N SER A 278 17.51 17.99 7.76
CA SER A 278 17.99 19.34 7.48
C SER A 278 17.46 20.32 8.52
N VAL A 279 18.21 21.38 8.75
CA VAL A 279 17.79 22.49 9.61
C VAL A 279 17.72 23.76 8.77
N GLY A 280 16.62 24.50 8.88
CA GLY A 280 16.51 25.87 8.40
C GLY A 280 16.67 26.83 9.56
N VAL A 281 17.69 27.67 9.56
CA VAL A 281 17.97 28.65 10.62
C VAL A 281 17.72 30.05 10.10
N ASN A 282 16.95 30.85 10.85
CA ASN A 282 16.78 32.27 10.57
C ASN A 282 18.04 33.01 11.05
N THR A 283 18.91 33.37 10.12
CA THR A 283 20.22 33.96 10.39
C THR A 283 20.51 35.10 9.43
N THR A 284 21.57 35.85 9.69
CA THR A 284 22.04 36.91 8.81
C THR A 284 23.01 36.35 7.79
N ALA A 285 22.98 36.83 6.56
CA ALA A 285 23.95 36.47 5.54
C ALA A 285 24.41 37.67 4.72
N ILE A 286 25.57 37.48 4.11
CA ILE A 286 26.21 38.43 3.22
C ILE A 286 26.30 37.79 1.86
N GLN A 287 25.69 38.43 0.86
CA GLN A 287 25.84 38.05 -0.52
C GLN A 287 27.03 38.80 -1.11
N THR A 288 28.01 38.04 -1.58
CA THR A 288 29.14 38.58 -2.32
C THR A 288 28.92 38.33 -3.80
N ASN A 289 28.84 39.41 -4.58
CA ASN A 289 28.74 39.31 -6.03
C ASN A 289 29.90 40.05 -6.68
N VAL A 290 30.72 39.32 -7.43
CA VAL A 290 31.94 39.86 -8.06
C VAL A 290 31.67 40.62 -9.36
N ASN A 291 30.47 40.51 -9.93
CA ASN A 291 30.04 41.13 -11.20
C ASN A 291 31.15 41.12 -12.27
N CYS A 292 31.69 39.93 -12.55
CA CYS A 292 32.72 39.78 -13.57
C CYS A 292 32.10 39.87 -14.96
N ALA A 293 32.75 40.62 -15.85
CA ALA A 293 32.32 40.83 -17.22
C ALA A 293 33.50 40.72 -18.18
N ASN A 294 33.18 40.30 -19.41
CA ASN A 294 34.13 40.36 -20.51
C ASN A 294 34.36 41.82 -20.95
N PRO A 295 35.59 42.15 -21.35
CA PRO A 295 35.95 43.49 -21.80
C PRO A 295 35.32 43.83 -23.16
N LEU A 296 35.16 45.13 -23.44
CA LEU A 296 34.79 45.61 -24.78
C LEU A 296 35.92 45.38 -25.79
N ASN A 297 37.16 45.55 -25.34
CA ASN A 297 38.36 45.25 -26.13
C ASN A 297 39.47 44.71 -25.23
N THR A 298 40.31 43.82 -25.79
CA THR A 298 41.58 43.42 -25.20
C THR A 298 42.65 43.65 -26.25
N THR A 299 43.68 44.40 -25.88
CA THR A 299 44.84 44.68 -26.73
C THR A 299 46.07 43.99 -26.15
N LEU A 300 46.68 43.13 -26.95
CA LEU A 300 47.95 42.47 -26.64
C LEU A 300 49.03 43.09 -27.53
N ASN A 301 50.01 43.75 -26.92
CA ASN A 301 51.15 44.33 -27.61
C ASN A 301 52.35 43.39 -27.51
N THR A 302 52.81 42.91 -28.65
CA THR A 302 53.93 41.96 -28.80
C THR A 302 55.19 42.61 -29.42
N SER A 303 55.25 43.95 -29.45
CA SER A 303 56.34 44.70 -30.10
C SER A 303 57.74 44.48 -29.51
N VAL A 304 57.84 44.09 -28.23
CA VAL A 304 59.10 43.80 -27.54
C VAL A 304 59.08 42.34 -27.09
N ALA A 305 59.98 41.52 -27.66
CA ALA A 305 59.97 40.06 -27.45
C ALA A 305 60.03 39.60 -25.99
N THR A 306 60.70 40.34 -25.10
CA THR A 306 60.88 40.00 -23.68
C THR A 306 59.96 40.78 -22.73
N ASN A 307 59.07 41.63 -23.27
CA ASN A 307 58.21 42.49 -22.45
C ASN A 307 56.89 42.78 -23.18
N PHE A 308 55.99 41.80 -23.17
CA PHE A 308 54.65 41.95 -23.71
C PHE A 308 53.79 42.81 -22.77
N SER A 309 52.82 43.52 -23.34
CA SER A 309 51.85 44.28 -22.54
C SER A 309 50.42 43.93 -22.92
N ILE A 310 49.60 43.66 -21.92
CA ILE A 310 48.15 43.44 -22.09
C ILE A 310 47.36 44.57 -21.43
N SER A 311 46.39 45.11 -22.17
CA SER A 311 45.45 46.11 -21.67
C SER A 311 44.05 45.80 -22.18
N GLY A 312 43.03 46.35 -21.51
CA GLY A 312 41.65 46.18 -21.94
C GLY A 312 40.78 47.33 -21.46
N THR A 313 39.57 47.41 -21.99
CA THR A 313 38.55 48.37 -21.54
C THR A 313 37.34 47.61 -21.02
N SER A 314 36.93 47.92 -19.78
CA SER A 314 35.71 47.38 -19.17
C SER A 314 34.45 47.76 -19.97
N VAL A 315 33.35 47.03 -19.76
CA VAL A 315 32.00 47.40 -20.23
C VAL A 315 31.56 48.78 -19.79
N ASP A 316 32.07 49.25 -18.64
CA ASP A 316 31.81 50.58 -18.09
C ASP A 316 32.74 51.67 -18.68
N GLY A 317 33.55 51.33 -19.71
CA GLY A 317 34.48 52.27 -20.35
C GLY A 317 35.78 52.51 -19.58
N CYS A 318 36.05 51.73 -18.53
CA CYS A 318 37.22 51.91 -17.66
C CYS A 318 38.46 51.22 -18.25
N PRO A 319 39.57 51.96 -18.51
CA PRO A 319 40.80 51.36 -19.02
C PRO A 319 41.54 50.61 -17.89
N GLY A 320 41.92 49.36 -18.16
CA GLY A 320 42.77 48.54 -17.30
C GLY A 320 44.13 48.23 -17.96
N GLY A 321 45.19 48.23 -17.15
CA GLY A 321 46.56 48.05 -17.62
C GLY A 321 47.23 49.35 -18.10
N PRO A 322 48.36 49.27 -18.84
CA PRO A 322 48.99 48.05 -19.33
C PRO A 322 49.63 47.21 -18.22
N ALA A 323 49.45 45.89 -18.28
CA ALA A 323 50.19 44.92 -17.47
C ALA A 323 51.34 44.36 -18.30
N PHE A 324 52.56 44.44 -17.78
CA PHE A 324 53.79 44.03 -18.45
C PHE A 324 54.24 42.64 -17.96
N PHE A 325 54.65 41.77 -18.89
CA PHE A 325 55.10 40.42 -18.57
C PHE A 325 56.07 39.86 -19.62
N ASP A 326 56.91 38.92 -19.19
CA ASP A 326 57.80 38.15 -20.05
C ASP A 326 57.08 36.89 -20.56
N PRO A 327 56.83 36.73 -21.88
CA PRO A 327 56.13 35.58 -22.43
C PRO A 327 56.89 34.24 -22.22
N ASP A 328 58.21 34.28 -22.03
CA ASP A 328 59.04 33.10 -21.81
C ASP A 328 59.03 32.65 -20.33
N ASN A 329 58.50 33.48 -19.43
CA ASN A 329 58.40 33.16 -18.01
C ASN A 329 57.02 32.57 -17.68
N ALA A 330 56.97 31.26 -17.43
CA ALA A 330 55.74 30.55 -17.07
C ALA A 330 55.03 31.12 -15.82
N ALA A 331 55.75 31.77 -14.91
CA ALA A 331 55.16 32.38 -13.72
C ALA A 331 54.48 33.74 -13.99
N GLN A 332 54.64 34.30 -15.20
CA GLN A 332 54.09 35.59 -15.61
C GLN A 332 53.01 35.46 -16.70
N GLN A 333 52.43 34.28 -16.88
CA GLN A 333 51.37 34.04 -17.87
C GLN A 333 49.97 34.48 -17.40
N TYR A 334 49.86 34.89 -16.14
CA TYR A 334 48.62 35.35 -15.53
C TYR A 334 48.91 36.48 -14.56
N GLY A 335 47.89 37.28 -14.26
CA GLY A 335 47.99 38.26 -13.22
C GLY A 335 46.72 39.07 -13.05
N VAL A 336 46.82 40.09 -12.19
CA VAL A 336 45.75 41.01 -11.91
C VAL A 336 46.29 42.43 -11.75
N VAL A 337 45.53 43.41 -12.24
CA VAL A 337 45.81 44.84 -12.09
C VAL A 337 44.59 45.58 -11.53
N SER A 338 44.81 46.63 -10.75
CA SER A 338 43.76 47.51 -10.25
C SER A 338 43.29 48.49 -11.33
N VAL A 339 42.01 48.88 -11.29
CA VAL A 339 41.39 49.80 -12.26
C VAL A 339 40.91 51.07 -11.52
N PRO A 340 41.80 52.05 -11.28
CA PRO A 340 41.53 53.16 -10.35
C PRO A 340 40.51 54.19 -10.83
N ASN A 341 40.36 54.37 -12.15
CA ASN A 341 39.54 55.46 -12.72
C ASN A 341 38.19 54.96 -13.26
N CYS A 342 37.52 54.09 -12.50
CA CYS A 342 36.29 53.45 -12.96
C CYS A 342 35.04 54.02 -12.26
N GLY A 343 34.25 54.82 -13.00
CA GLY A 343 33.03 55.48 -12.51
C GLY A 343 33.25 56.89 -11.94
N SER A 344 32.15 57.63 -11.75
CA SER A 344 32.16 59.04 -11.31
C SER A 344 32.59 59.25 -9.85
N ASN A 345 32.55 58.19 -9.03
CA ASN A 345 32.92 58.17 -7.61
C ASN A 345 33.92 57.03 -7.33
N ALA A 346 34.96 56.91 -8.16
CA ALA A 346 35.93 55.83 -8.00
C ALA A 346 36.64 55.93 -6.63
N PRO A 347 36.71 54.86 -5.84
CA PRO A 347 37.38 54.90 -4.54
C PRO A 347 38.86 55.25 -4.69
N SER A 348 39.35 56.20 -3.90
CA SER A 348 40.77 56.60 -3.89
C SER A 348 41.69 55.50 -3.34
N ASN A 349 41.16 54.62 -2.49
CA ASN A 349 41.89 53.50 -1.92
C ASN A 349 41.86 52.29 -2.87
N SER A 350 43.05 51.77 -3.20
CA SER A 350 43.24 50.59 -4.05
C SER A 350 42.52 49.34 -3.57
N SER A 351 42.17 49.27 -2.27
CA SER A 351 41.40 48.17 -1.68
C SER A 351 39.95 48.05 -2.13
N PHE A 352 39.35 49.14 -2.62
CA PHE A 352 37.95 49.17 -3.03
C PHE A 352 37.79 49.36 -4.54
N GLN A 353 38.90 49.45 -5.27
CA GLN A 353 38.89 49.63 -6.72
C GLN A 353 38.55 48.33 -7.44
N PRO A 354 37.89 48.40 -8.61
CA PRO A 354 37.71 47.24 -9.49
C PRO A 354 39.04 46.64 -9.93
N VAL A 355 39.00 45.38 -10.35
CA VAL A 355 40.18 44.62 -10.76
C VAL A 355 40.02 44.06 -12.16
N MET A 356 41.12 44.01 -12.90
CA MET A 356 41.22 43.36 -14.20
C MET A 356 42.17 42.17 -14.08
N PHE A 357 41.62 40.98 -14.22
CA PHE A 357 42.38 39.75 -14.40
C PHE A 357 42.85 39.66 -15.85
N TRP A 358 44.04 39.14 -16.06
CA TRP A 358 44.59 38.91 -17.39
C TRP A 358 45.30 37.57 -17.45
N TYR A 359 45.19 36.93 -18.61
CA TYR A 359 45.72 35.60 -18.89
C TYR A 359 46.33 35.58 -20.29
N TYR A 360 47.43 34.87 -20.43
CA TYR A 360 48.20 34.76 -21.65
C TYR A 360 48.44 33.29 -22.00
N HIS A 361 48.35 32.97 -23.28
CA HIS A 361 48.63 31.65 -23.81
C HIS A 361 49.24 31.74 -25.21
N VAL A 362 49.99 30.71 -25.58
CA VAL A 362 50.54 30.53 -26.93
C VAL A 362 49.86 29.31 -27.52
N LYS A 363 49.14 29.52 -28.62
CA LYS A 363 48.47 28.46 -29.35
C LYS A 363 49.48 27.47 -29.93
N ALA A 364 49.01 26.29 -30.31
CA ALA A 364 49.84 25.26 -30.95
C ALA A 364 50.47 25.72 -32.29
N ASP A 365 49.90 26.73 -32.95
CA ASP A 365 50.43 27.34 -34.18
C ASP A 365 51.48 28.44 -33.91
N GLY A 366 51.82 28.68 -32.64
CA GLY A 366 52.78 29.71 -32.21
C GLY A 366 52.18 31.10 -32.10
N THR A 367 50.87 31.28 -32.32
CA THR A 367 50.22 32.59 -32.15
C THR A 367 49.99 32.92 -30.68
N HIS A 368 50.23 34.19 -30.35
CA HIS A 368 50.07 34.72 -28.99
C HIS A 368 48.63 35.20 -28.78
N GLU A 369 48.00 34.78 -27.69
CA GLU A 369 46.67 35.24 -27.32
C GLU A 369 46.57 35.68 -25.87
N GLY A 370 45.72 36.68 -25.64
CA GLY A 370 45.44 37.23 -24.33
C GLY A 370 43.93 37.32 -24.09
N ARG A 371 43.53 37.10 -22.84
CA ARG A 371 42.16 37.31 -22.35
C ARG A 371 42.22 38.17 -21.10
N THR A 372 41.28 39.09 -20.97
CA THR A 372 41.10 39.88 -19.76
C THR A 372 39.68 39.74 -19.24
N VAL A 373 39.49 39.87 -17.93
CA VAL A 373 38.17 39.82 -17.27
C VAL A 373 38.14 40.93 -16.22
N PHE A 374 37.11 41.77 -16.25
CA PHE A 374 36.94 42.87 -15.31
C PHE A 374 35.92 42.47 -14.24
N CYS A 375 36.24 42.66 -12.96
CA CYS A 375 35.33 42.32 -11.87
C CYS A 375 35.14 43.53 -10.94
N THR A 376 33.87 43.78 -10.58
CA THR A 376 33.42 44.88 -9.71
C THR A 376 32.69 44.29 -8.50
N PRO A 377 33.43 43.92 -7.44
CA PRO A 377 32.83 43.26 -6.29
C PRO A 377 31.85 44.18 -5.56
N ARG A 378 30.70 43.61 -5.20
CA ARG A 378 29.63 44.23 -4.42
C ARG A 378 29.20 43.31 -3.30
N LEU A 379 28.81 43.93 -2.21
CA LEU A 379 28.40 43.26 -0.99
C LEU A 379 27.00 43.75 -0.59
N GLN A 380 26.12 42.80 -0.28
CA GLN A 380 24.76 43.07 0.18
C GLN A 380 24.45 42.23 1.41
N LEU A 381 23.71 42.78 2.36
CA LEU A 381 23.39 42.16 3.63
C LEU A 381 21.90 41.81 3.66
N PHE A 382 21.60 40.59 4.08
CA PHE A 382 20.23 40.07 4.13
C PHE A 382 19.98 39.31 5.43
N ASP A 383 18.73 39.36 5.89
CA ASP A 383 18.19 38.34 6.78
C ASP A 383 17.73 37.17 5.93
N VAL A 384 18.15 35.96 6.26
CA VAL A 384 17.96 34.77 5.44
C VAL A 384 17.53 33.57 6.25
N MET A 385 16.85 32.63 5.59
CA MET A 385 16.69 31.28 6.07
C MET A 385 17.77 30.40 5.45
N ALA A 386 18.77 30.04 6.25
CA ALA A 386 19.89 29.20 5.84
C ALA A 386 19.55 27.73 6.10
N TYR A 387 19.52 26.93 5.04
CA TYR A 387 19.29 25.49 5.12
C TYR A 387 20.63 24.76 5.16
N ALA A 388 20.83 23.97 6.19
CA ALA A 388 22.01 23.13 6.37
C ALA A 388 21.61 21.67 6.58
N ASP A 389 22.44 20.77 6.08
CA ASP A 389 22.33 19.34 6.35
C ASP A 389 22.93 19.02 7.72
N LEU A 390 22.18 18.30 8.57
CA LEU A 390 22.64 17.98 9.93
C LEU A 390 23.75 16.91 9.95
N SER A 391 23.92 16.15 8.87
CA SER A 391 24.95 15.10 8.79
C SER A 391 26.33 15.64 8.44
N SER A 392 26.40 16.56 7.47
CA SER A 392 27.64 17.17 6.98
C SER A 392 27.93 18.54 7.60
N GLY A 393 26.90 19.20 8.13
CA GLY A 393 26.96 20.58 8.60
C GLY A 393 27.06 21.62 7.47
N ALA A 394 27.02 21.19 6.20
CA ALA A 394 27.16 22.09 5.06
C ALA A 394 25.83 22.76 4.70
N LEU A 395 25.90 24.01 4.25
CA LEU A 395 24.76 24.72 3.67
C LEU A 395 24.32 24.08 2.36
N THR A 396 23.05 23.69 2.31
CA THR A 396 22.39 23.16 1.11
C THR A 396 21.68 24.26 0.32
N GLY A 397 21.37 25.39 0.95
CA GLY A 397 20.72 26.51 0.28
C GLY A 397 20.46 27.69 1.21
N VAL A 398 20.26 28.87 0.63
CA VAL A 398 19.99 30.11 1.35
C VAL A 398 18.80 30.81 0.70
N GLN A 399 17.78 31.14 1.50
CA GLN A 399 16.59 31.86 1.05
C GLN A 399 16.56 33.25 1.68
N THR A 400 16.49 34.30 0.86
CA THR A 400 16.33 35.67 1.33
C THR A 400 14.98 35.88 1.99
N LEU A 401 14.96 36.39 3.22
CA LEU A 401 13.75 36.83 3.91
C LEU A 401 13.54 38.32 3.65
N ASP A 402 14.50 39.15 4.08
CA ASP A 402 14.44 40.61 3.98
C ASP A 402 15.85 41.22 3.89
N ASN A 403 15.93 42.52 3.56
CA ASN A 403 17.19 43.28 3.64
C ASN A 403 17.59 43.48 5.11
N TYR A 404 18.89 43.42 5.41
CA TYR A 404 19.36 43.59 6.78
C TYR A 404 19.01 44.99 7.33
N PRO A 405 18.20 45.10 8.40
CA PRO A 405 17.57 46.37 8.77
C PRO A 405 18.43 47.25 9.69
N LYS A 406 19.49 46.70 10.31
CA LYS A 406 20.25 47.41 11.36
C LYS A 406 21.46 48.15 10.78
N PRO A 407 21.68 49.43 11.12
CA PRO A 407 22.92 50.11 10.77
C PRO A 407 24.10 49.43 11.48
N ASN A 408 25.20 49.22 10.75
CA ASN A 408 26.39 48.55 11.26
C ASN A 408 27.66 49.14 10.63
N ASN A 409 28.83 48.75 11.13
CA ASN A 409 30.13 49.24 10.66
C ASN A 409 30.54 48.74 9.26
N VAL A 410 29.71 47.90 8.62
CA VAL A 410 29.90 47.40 7.24
C VAL A 410 29.13 48.28 6.26
N THR A 411 27.87 48.63 6.56
CA THR A 411 27.03 49.49 5.71
C THR A 411 27.18 50.98 6.02
N GLY A 412 27.58 51.33 7.25
CA GLY A 412 27.94 52.68 7.67
C GLY A 412 29.45 52.81 7.97
N ALA A 413 29.84 53.92 8.58
CA ALA A 413 31.23 54.19 8.91
C ALA A 413 31.85 53.06 9.77
N PRO A 414 33.10 52.64 9.49
CA PRO A 414 34.07 53.28 8.61
C PRO A 414 34.09 52.75 7.16
N LEU A 415 33.29 51.72 6.83
CA LEU A 415 33.33 51.07 5.52
C LEU A 415 32.39 51.74 4.51
N ASP A 416 31.29 52.32 4.99
CA ASP A 416 30.27 53.02 4.20
C ASP A 416 29.72 52.18 3.02
N GLY A 417 29.63 50.86 3.22
CA GLY A 417 29.17 49.92 2.19
C GLY A 417 30.19 49.57 1.10
N ASN A 418 31.42 50.10 1.17
CA ASN A 418 32.47 49.76 0.21
C ASN A 418 32.93 48.29 0.38
N THR A 419 33.08 47.58 -0.73
CA THR A 419 33.46 46.16 -0.71
C THR A 419 34.95 46.02 -1.01
N TYR A 420 35.68 45.26 -0.18
CA TYR A 420 37.08 44.95 -0.47
C TYR A 420 37.18 44.13 -1.77
N ASN A 421 38.08 44.52 -2.67
CA ASN A 421 38.45 43.65 -3.80
C ASN A 421 39.29 42.43 -3.34
N GLY A 422 39.85 42.49 -2.12
CA GLY A 422 40.61 41.38 -1.56
C GLY A 422 41.88 41.02 -2.33
N LEU A 423 42.33 41.80 -3.31
CA LEU A 423 43.54 41.51 -4.11
C LEU A 423 44.57 42.63 -4.01
N PHE A 424 44.10 43.87 -3.85
CA PHE A 424 44.93 45.04 -3.65
C PHE A 424 44.66 45.62 -2.27
N PHE A 425 45.73 45.97 -1.57
CA PHE A 425 45.65 46.49 -0.21
C PHE A 425 46.44 47.79 -0.12
N ALA A 426 46.04 48.66 0.81
CA ALA A 426 46.84 49.83 1.13
C ALA A 426 48.26 49.39 1.55
N PRO A 427 49.31 50.12 1.13
CA PRO A 427 50.68 49.76 1.47
C PRO A 427 50.87 49.76 2.99
N SER A 428 51.47 48.69 3.51
CA SER A 428 51.80 48.52 4.92
C SER A 428 53.32 48.49 5.10
N THR A 429 53.80 48.98 6.25
CA THR A 429 55.21 48.89 6.66
C THR A 429 55.58 47.50 7.22
N ASP A 430 54.59 46.66 7.51
CA ASP A 430 54.81 45.30 8.01
C ASP A 430 55.15 44.34 6.85
N THR A 431 56.33 43.71 6.95
CA THR A 431 56.84 42.75 5.96
C THR A 431 55.93 41.55 5.77
N ASN A 432 55.26 41.08 6.84
CA ASN A 432 54.35 39.93 6.79
C ASN A 432 53.05 40.28 6.07
N VAL A 433 52.52 41.48 6.34
CA VAL A 433 51.32 41.98 5.65
C VAL A 433 51.61 42.17 4.17
N GLN A 434 52.78 42.70 3.82
CA GLN A 434 53.20 42.87 2.43
C GLN A 434 53.41 41.51 1.72
N ALA A 435 53.99 40.52 2.40
CA ALA A 435 54.14 39.16 1.87
C ALA A 435 52.77 38.49 1.63
N ARG A 436 51.82 38.64 2.57
CA ARG A 436 50.44 38.16 2.40
C ARG A 436 49.76 38.82 1.22
N ALA A 437 49.86 40.15 1.09
CA ALA A 437 49.29 40.90 -0.04
C ALA A 437 49.84 40.41 -1.38
N THR A 438 51.15 40.20 -1.49
CA THR A 438 51.77 39.64 -2.71
C THR A 438 51.27 38.23 -3.00
N SER A 439 51.22 37.36 -1.98
CA SER A 439 50.75 35.98 -2.13
C SER A 439 49.32 35.92 -2.65
N ILE A 440 48.42 36.72 -2.08
CA ILE A 440 47.01 36.80 -2.51
C ILE A 440 46.91 37.26 -3.96
N LYS A 441 47.67 38.32 -4.31
CA LYS A 441 47.67 38.93 -5.65
C LYS A 441 48.12 37.94 -6.73
N SER A 442 49.08 37.05 -6.45
CA SER A 442 49.51 36.00 -7.38
C SER A 442 48.66 34.74 -7.31
N GLY A 443 48.14 34.40 -6.13
CA GLY A 443 47.49 33.13 -5.83
C GLY A 443 46.15 32.94 -6.55
N ILE A 444 45.26 33.93 -6.48
CA ILE A 444 43.93 33.84 -7.11
C ILE A 444 44.01 33.75 -8.63
N PRO A 445 44.75 34.61 -9.36
CA PRO A 445 44.89 34.47 -10.82
C PRO A 445 45.56 33.13 -11.22
N ASN A 446 46.51 32.64 -10.43
CA ASN A 446 47.12 31.31 -10.63
C ASN A 446 46.07 30.19 -10.48
N ALA A 447 45.21 30.25 -9.45
CA ALA A 447 44.14 29.27 -9.26
C ALA A 447 43.22 29.21 -10.48
N ILE A 448 42.81 30.37 -11.00
CA ILE A 448 41.91 30.46 -12.15
C ILE A 448 42.59 29.90 -13.41
N PHE A 449 43.83 30.30 -13.68
CA PHE A 449 44.58 29.83 -14.84
C PHE A 449 44.83 28.31 -14.77
N ARG A 450 45.10 27.78 -13.58
CA ARG A 450 45.22 26.32 -13.36
C ARG A 450 43.91 25.59 -13.53
N GLY A 451 42.80 26.14 -13.01
CA GLY A 451 41.47 25.59 -13.24
C GLY A 451 41.13 25.51 -14.72
N ALA A 452 41.53 26.51 -15.51
CA ALA A 452 41.42 26.46 -16.97
C ALA A 452 42.29 25.36 -17.59
N ALA A 453 43.51 25.16 -17.10
CA ALA A 453 44.41 24.11 -17.58
C ALA A 453 43.97 22.69 -17.19
N GLN A 454 43.26 22.53 -16.08
CA GLN A 454 42.70 21.25 -15.60
C GLN A 454 41.36 20.90 -16.25
N ASN A 455 40.79 21.78 -17.08
CA ASN A 455 39.56 21.50 -17.81
C ASN A 455 39.75 20.27 -18.72
N SER A 456 38.75 19.38 -18.79
CA SER A 456 38.81 18.14 -19.58
C SER A 456 39.07 18.38 -21.07
N SER A 457 38.70 19.55 -21.58
CA SER A 457 38.90 19.97 -22.97
C SER A 457 40.25 20.67 -23.21
N GLY A 458 41.08 20.83 -22.17
CA GLY A 458 42.36 21.52 -22.21
C GLY A 458 42.27 23.05 -22.13
N LEU A 459 43.42 23.69 -21.94
CA LEU A 459 43.55 25.14 -21.77
C LEU A 459 43.07 25.94 -22.99
N GLN A 460 43.40 25.49 -24.21
CA GLN A 460 43.03 26.17 -25.46
C GLN A 460 41.50 26.30 -25.61
N ALA A 461 40.74 25.28 -25.21
CA ALA A 461 39.29 25.31 -25.28
C ALA A 461 38.68 26.44 -24.41
N VAL A 462 39.33 26.78 -23.29
CA VAL A 462 38.91 27.88 -22.41
C VAL A 462 39.26 29.24 -23.00
N PHE A 463 40.35 29.35 -23.76
CA PHE A 463 40.70 30.56 -24.52
C PHE A 463 39.78 30.78 -25.73
N ASP A 464 39.37 29.70 -26.39
CA ASP A 464 38.47 29.75 -27.55
C ASP A 464 37.02 30.05 -27.14
N ASP A 465 36.58 29.63 -25.95
CA ASP A 465 35.29 30.02 -25.38
C ASP A 465 35.31 31.49 -24.91
N PRO A 466 34.46 32.38 -25.47
CA PRO A 466 34.40 33.77 -25.06
C PRO A 466 34.04 33.96 -23.58
N THR A 467 33.37 33.00 -22.94
CA THR A 467 32.94 33.07 -21.53
C THR A 467 33.74 32.20 -20.59
N GLY A 468 34.69 31.40 -21.09
CA GLY A 468 35.42 30.39 -20.31
C GLY A 468 36.12 30.99 -19.09
N PHE A 469 37.00 31.99 -19.32
CA PHE A 469 37.69 32.69 -18.23
C PHE A 469 36.76 33.54 -17.35
N MET A 470 35.67 34.08 -17.89
CA MET A 470 34.72 34.87 -17.11
C MET A 470 34.01 34.00 -16.08
N ASN A 471 33.50 32.83 -16.48
CA ASN A 471 32.83 31.89 -15.58
C ASN A 471 33.79 31.36 -14.50
N LEU A 472 35.00 30.95 -14.89
CA LEU A 472 36.01 30.47 -13.94
C LEU A 472 36.45 31.57 -12.96
N THR A 473 36.72 32.77 -13.46
CA THR A 473 37.08 33.92 -12.62
C THR A 473 35.94 34.24 -11.67
N SER A 474 34.69 34.28 -12.15
CA SER A 474 33.52 34.56 -11.33
C SER A 474 33.37 33.54 -10.21
N ASN A 475 33.50 32.24 -10.50
CA ASN A 475 33.35 31.17 -9.51
C ASN A 475 34.44 31.22 -8.44
N VAL A 476 35.72 31.22 -8.84
CA VAL A 476 36.86 31.20 -7.89
C VAL A 476 36.92 32.48 -7.07
N TYR A 477 36.70 33.64 -7.70
CA TYR A 477 36.75 34.92 -7.03
C TYR A 477 35.57 35.13 -6.09
N THR A 478 34.37 34.65 -6.46
CA THR A 478 33.20 34.65 -5.56
C THR A 478 33.44 33.75 -4.36
N GLN A 479 33.96 32.54 -4.56
CA GLN A 479 34.28 31.62 -3.47
C GLN A 479 35.32 32.21 -2.51
N TYR A 480 36.37 32.83 -3.07
CA TYR A 480 37.40 33.53 -2.31
C TYR A 480 36.83 34.65 -1.44
N LEU A 481 36.07 35.57 -2.02
CA LEU A 481 35.55 36.72 -1.29
C LEU A 481 34.42 36.35 -0.32
N ALA A 482 33.57 35.38 -0.66
CA ALA A 482 32.56 34.85 0.27
C ALA A 482 33.21 34.17 1.48
N LEU A 483 34.35 33.47 1.29
CA LEU A 483 35.10 32.89 2.39
C LEU A 483 35.80 33.94 3.25
N ALA A 484 36.38 34.96 2.62
CA ALA A 484 36.95 36.09 3.34
C ALA A 484 35.88 36.83 4.15
N ALA A 485 34.66 36.94 3.62
CA ALA A 485 33.54 37.60 4.27
C ALA A 485 33.22 37.01 5.66
N LYS A 486 33.38 35.69 5.87
CA LYS A 486 33.22 35.06 7.19
C LYS A 486 34.07 35.75 8.26
N SER A 487 35.34 36.01 7.97
CA SER A 487 36.29 36.47 8.97
C SER A 487 36.35 38.00 9.08
N ILE A 488 35.91 38.70 8.03
CA ILE A 488 35.99 40.16 7.95
C ILE A 488 34.69 40.81 8.38
N TYR A 489 33.55 40.23 8.00
CA TYR A 489 32.24 40.85 8.18
C TYR A 489 31.37 40.15 9.22
N PHE A 490 31.91 39.15 9.93
CA PHE A 490 31.23 38.54 11.07
C PHE A 490 32.08 38.52 12.34
N LEU A 491 31.54 39.09 13.40
CA LEU A 491 32.11 39.08 14.74
C LEU A 491 31.54 37.93 15.58
N PRO A 492 32.31 37.37 16.54
CA PRO A 492 31.80 36.41 17.50
C PRO A 492 30.64 36.98 18.31
N THR A 493 29.58 36.20 18.51
CA THR A 493 28.46 36.50 19.40
C THR A 493 27.94 35.21 20.02
N ASP A 494 27.02 35.29 20.98
CA ASP A 494 26.25 34.15 21.46
C ASP A 494 24.78 34.57 21.56
N ASN A 495 24.00 34.30 20.50
CA ASN A 495 22.59 34.68 20.42
C ASN A 495 21.75 33.49 19.95
N GLN A 496 20.62 33.25 20.60
CA GLN A 496 19.67 32.23 20.16
C GLN A 496 18.86 32.74 18.97
N VAL A 497 18.80 31.94 17.91
CA VAL A 497 18.05 32.21 16.70
C VAL A 497 17.00 31.14 16.45
N PHE A 498 15.91 31.53 15.82
CA PHE A 498 14.83 30.62 15.46
C PHE A 498 15.33 29.61 14.42
N SER A 499 15.03 28.33 14.61
CA SER A 499 15.38 27.26 13.67
C SER A 499 14.22 26.28 13.47
N ARG A 500 14.26 25.59 12.35
CA ARG A 500 13.24 24.64 11.94
C ARG A 500 13.92 23.37 11.49
N VAL A 501 13.77 22.31 12.28
CA VAL A 501 14.38 21.02 12.00
C VAL A 501 13.38 20.18 11.23
N THR A 502 13.80 19.70 10.06
CA THR A 502 13.03 18.75 9.24
C THR A 502 13.76 17.43 9.22
N GLN A 503 13.15 16.40 9.79
CA GLN A 503 13.71 15.06 9.86
C GLN A 503 12.77 14.03 9.24
N LEU A 504 13.33 12.99 8.64
CA LEU A 504 12.56 11.83 8.21
C LEU A 504 12.24 10.97 9.42
N VAL A 505 10.95 10.84 9.73
CA VAL A 505 10.48 9.99 10.84
C VAL A 505 9.61 8.86 10.32
N PRO A 506 9.71 7.65 10.92
CA PRO A 506 8.81 6.56 10.58
C PRO A 506 7.39 6.93 11.01
N ARG A 507 6.45 6.83 10.08
CA ARG A 507 5.02 6.99 10.34
C ARG A 507 4.25 5.78 9.81
N LEU A 508 3.25 5.36 10.57
CA LEU A 508 2.29 4.34 10.14
C LEU A 508 1.34 4.99 9.12
N TRP A 509 1.38 4.48 7.90
CA TRP A 509 0.56 4.90 6.79
C TRP A 509 -0.49 3.85 6.50
N ILE A 510 -1.74 4.28 6.41
CA ILE A 510 -2.85 3.42 5.99
C ILE A 510 -2.93 3.45 4.47
N GLU A 511 -2.86 2.28 3.84
CA GLU A 511 -2.83 2.17 2.39
C GLU A 511 -4.24 2.39 1.81
N PRO A 512 -4.47 3.40 0.93
CA PRO A 512 -5.82 3.76 0.49
C PRO A 512 -6.51 2.66 -0.31
N LEU A 513 -5.77 2.01 -1.23
CA LEU A 513 -6.33 0.99 -2.10
C LEU A 513 -6.85 -0.20 -1.29
N THR A 514 -6.03 -0.75 -0.41
CA THR A 514 -6.41 -1.91 0.39
C THR A 514 -7.53 -1.58 1.36
N THR A 515 -7.55 -0.36 1.91
CA THR A 515 -8.61 0.11 2.81
C THR A 515 -9.96 0.18 2.10
N HIS A 516 -10.05 0.85 0.94
CA HIS A 516 -11.30 0.94 0.20
C HIS A 516 -11.82 -0.43 -0.26
N PHE A 517 -10.94 -1.30 -0.74
CA PHE A 517 -11.32 -2.67 -1.12
C PHE A 517 -11.80 -3.48 0.07
N LEU A 518 -11.09 -3.43 1.20
CA LEU A 518 -11.47 -4.13 2.42
C LEU A 518 -12.80 -3.63 2.97
N ALA A 519 -13.00 -2.31 3.04
CA ALA A 519 -14.24 -1.69 3.49
C ALA A 519 -15.42 -2.07 2.57
N ALA A 520 -15.24 -1.98 1.25
CA ALA A 520 -16.27 -2.36 0.28
C ALA A 520 -16.67 -3.84 0.41
N ILE A 521 -15.70 -4.76 0.55
CA ILE A 521 -16.00 -6.18 0.74
C ILE A 521 -16.72 -6.40 2.08
N LEU A 522 -16.28 -5.79 3.18
CA LEU A 522 -16.96 -5.91 4.48
C LEU A 522 -18.41 -5.41 4.44
N ILE A 523 -18.67 -4.31 3.74
CA ILE A 523 -20.02 -3.77 3.53
C ILE A 523 -20.87 -4.75 2.71
N LEU A 524 -20.33 -5.25 1.59
CA LEU A 524 -21.02 -6.23 0.74
C LEU A 524 -21.33 -7.51 1.51
N GLU A 525 -20.36 -8.07 2.23
CA GLU A 525 -20.51 -9.26 3.08
C GLU A 525 -21.56 -9.04 4.20
N SER A 526 -21.55 -7.87 4.83
CA SER A 526 -22.54 -7.52 5.86
C SER A 526 -23.96 -7.51 5.31
N LEU A 527 -24.17 -6.87 4.16
CA LEU A 527 -25.47 -6.77 3.49
C LEU A 527 -25.94 -8.13 2.94
N THR A 528 -25.04 -8.92 2.34
CA THR A 528 -25.37 -10.25 1.82
C THR A 528 -25.74 -11.20 2.95
N ILE A 529 -24.97 -11.24 4.05
CA ILE A 529 -25.28 -12.07 5.22
C ILE A 529 -26.62 -11.68 5.83
N LEU A 530 -26.87 -10.37 5.99
CA LEU A 530 -28.14 -9.89 6.52
C LEU A 530 -29.31 -10.30 5.63
N TYR A 531 -29.19 -10.10 4.31
CA TYR A 531 -30.21 -10.51 3.34
C TYR A 531 -30.46 -12.03 3.35
N ILE A 532 -29.40 -12.83 3.33
CA ILE A 532 -29.47 -14.30 3.36
C ILE A 532 -30.18 -14.75 4.63
N HIS A 533 -29.81 -14.23 5.80
CA HIS A 533 -30.36 -14.71 7.06
C HIS A 533 -31.78 -14.21 7.32
N ILE A 534 -32.15 -13.01 6.87
CA ILE A 534 -33.55 -12.56 6.92
C ILE A 534 -34.42 -13.44 6.02
N SER A 535 -33.98 -13.68 4.79
CA SER A 535 -34.70 -14.52 3.82
C SER A 535 -34.80 -15.97 4.31
N HIS A 536 -33.69 -16.50 4.82
CA HIS A 536 -33.62 -17.86 5.33
C HIS A 536 -34.39 -18.01 6.64
N HIS A 537 -34.39 -17.02 7.53
CA HIS A 537 -35.23 -17.02 8.74
C HIS A 537 -36.71 -17.10 8.38
N ARG A 538 -37.18 -16.34 7.37
CA ARG A 538 -38.56 -16.44 6.85
C ARG A 538 -38.84 -17.85 6.31
N ALA A 539 -37.94 -18.41 5.51
CA ALA A 539 -38.11 -19.73 4.93
C ALA A 539 -38.10 -20.87 5.98
N ARG A 540 -37.25 -20.76 7.00
CA ARG A 540 -37.17 -21.74 8.10
C ARG A 540 -38.37 -21.74 9.03
N ARG A 541 -39.22 -20.69 9.07
CA ARG A 541 -40.40 -20.67 9.95
C ARG A 541 -41.35 -21.83 9.67
N LEU A 542 -41.36 -22.34 8.43
CA LEU A 542 -42.19 -23.46 8.00
C LEU A 542 -41.57 -24.84 8.29
N VAL A 543 -40.32 -24.89 8.76
CA VAL A 543 -39.60 -26.14 9.04
C VAL A 543 -39.52 -26.34 10.55
N TYR A 544 -39.87 -27.53 11.03
CA TYR A 544 -39.73 -27.91 12.43
C TYR A 544 -38.85 -29.15 12.56
N LEU A 545 -37.66 -28.97 13.13
CA LEU A 545 -36.73 -30.07 13.43
C LEU A 545 -36.52 -30.12 14.95
N THR A 546 -36.55 -31.31 15.53
CA THR A 546 -36.28 -31.54 16.95
C THR A 546 -34.79 -31.80 17.22
N HIS A 547 -34.07 -32.30 16.21
CA HIS A 547 -32.65 -32.63 16.28
C HIS A 547 -31.88 -31.89 15.16
N ALA A 548 -30.55 -31.96 15.22
CA ALA A 548 -29.69 -31.36 14.22
C ALA A 548 -29.96 -31.93 12.82
N PRO A 549 -30.00 -31.10 11.76
CA PRO A 549 -30.15 -31.57 10.38
C PRO A 549 -29.11 -32.66 10.05
N GLY A 550 -29.45 -33.67 9.27
CA GLY A 550 -28.52 -34.76 8.93
C GLY A 550 -28.09 -35.71 10.07
N SER A 551 -28.52 -35.48 11.32
CA SER A 551 -28.34 -36.49 12.39
C SER A 551 -29.22 -37.71 12.13
N ILE A 552 -28.78 -38.89 12.61
CA ILE A 552 -29.57 -40.13 12.52
C ILE A 552 -30.95 -39.94 13.15
N GLY A 553 -31.04 -39.21 14.28
CA GLY A 553 -32.32 -38.90 14.92
C GLY A 553 -33.27 -38.07 14.04
N THR A 554 -32.77 -37.04 13.35
CA THR A 554 -33.58 -36.26 12.39
C THR A 554 -34.03 -37.11 11.21
N VAL A 555 -33.14 -37.89 10.61
CA VAL A 555 -33.47 -38.74 9.47
C VAL A 555 -34.51 -39.80 9.85
N LEU A 556 -34.34 -40.49 10.99
CA LEU A 556 -35.28 -41.51 11.46
C LEU A 556 -36.64 -40.92 11.78
N SER A 557 -36.69 -39.82 12.54
CA SER A 557 -37.96 -39.19 12.94
C SER A 557 -38.75 -38.65 11.74
N GLN A 558 -38.06 -38.15 10.71
CA GLN A 558 -38.73 -37.59 9.53
C GLN A 558 -39.12 -38.63 8.49
N THR A 559 -38.41 -39.74 8.41
CA THR A 559 -38.76 -40.82 7.47
C THR A 559 -39.68 -41.87 8.08
N ALA A 560 -39.87 -41.84 9.40
CA ALA A 560 -40.83 -42.70 10.09
C ALA A 560 -42.24 -42.56 9.48
N HIS A 561 -42.89 -43.70 9.24
CA HIS A 561 -44.25 -43.79 8.70
C HIS A 561 -44.47 -43.19 7.30
N SER A 562 -43.41 -42.76 6.60
CA SER A 562 -43.47 -42.14 5.27
C SER A 562 -43.79 -43.11 4.13
N GLY A 563 -43.60 -44.41 4.32
CA GLY A 563 -43.87 -45.48 3.34
C GLY A 563 -42.84 -45.60 2.21
N PHE A 564 -42.20 -44.51 1.78
CA PHE A 564 -41.21 -44.57 0.67
C PHE A 564 -39.89 -45.25 1.07
N GLY A 565 -39.59 -45.35 2.37
CA GLY A 565 -38.40 -46.04 2.87
C GLY A 565 -38.32 -47.52 2.49
N GLU A 566 -39.47 -48.17 2.23
CA GLU A 566 -39.53 -49.57 1.76
C GLU A 566 -38.90 -49.76 0.37
N LEU A 567 -38.72 -48.69 -0.40
CA LEU A 567 -38.08 -48.71 -1.72
C LEU A 567 -36.55 -48.74 -1.62
N LEU A 568 -36.00 -48.35 -0.47
CA LEU A 568 -34.57 -48.16 -0.27
C LEU A 568 -33.96 -49.32 0.50
N LEU A 569 -32.77 -49.73 0.09
CA LEU A 569 -31.95 -50.72 0.79
C LEU A 569 -30.76 -50.01 1.45
N PRO A 570 -30.26 -50.49 2.60
CA PRO A 570 -29.10 -49.89 3.28
C PRO A 570 -27.84 -49.76 2.41
N TYR A 571 -27.70 -50.59 1.37
CA TYR A 571 -26.55 -50.62 0.46
C TYR A 571 -26.80 -49.92 -0.89
N ASP A 572 -27.90 -49.17 -1.02
CA ASP A 572 -28.13 -48.39 -2.24
C ASP A 572 -27.19 -47.18 -2.31
N ASP A 573 -26.40 -47.10 -3.39
CA ASP A 573 -25.60 -45.92 -3.70
C ASP A 573 -26.47 -44.75 -4.20
N ALA A 574 -25.90 -43.54 -4.27
CA ALA A 574 -26.64 -42.33 -4.69
C ALA A 574 -27.27 -42.46 -6.09
N ALA A 575 -26.66 -43.19 -7.02
CA ALA A 575 -27.19 -43.39 -8.36
C ALA A 575 -28.38 -44.37 -8.38
N ARG A 576 -28.33 -45.43 -7.58
CA ARG A 576 -29.42 -46.38 -7.35
C ARG A 576 -30.59 -45.71 -6.64
N MET A 577 -30.33 -44.96 -5.57
CA MET A 577 -31.37 -44.19 -4.88
C MET A 577 -32.03 -43.18 -5.82
N LYS A 578 -31.25 -42.45 -6.63
CA LYS A 578 -31.77 -41.56 -7.68
C LYS A 578 -32.68 -42.26 -8.68
N ARG A 579 -32.33 -43.48 -9.09
CA ARG A 579 -33.13 -44.29 -10.01
C ARG A 579 -34.42 -44.79 -9.37
N LYS A 580 -34.36 -45.28 -8.12
CA LYS A 580 -35.51 -45.82 -7.39
C LYS A 580 -36.52 -44.74 -6.98
N LEU A 581 -36.04 -43.55 -6.66
CA LEU A 581 -36.88 -42.40 -6.28
C LEU A 581 -37.28 -41.53 -7.49
N ARG A 582 -36.95 -41.97 -8.72
CA ARG A 582 -37.24 -41.20 -9.93
C ARG A 582 -38.75 -41.11 -10.15
N GLY A 583 -39.23 -39.89 -10.38
CA GLY A 583 -40.65 -39.62 -10.63
C GLY A 583 -41.49 -39.36 -9.37
N LEU A 584 -40.96 -39.66 -8.18
CA LEU A 584 -41.57 -39.29 -6.92
C LEU A 584 -41.30 -37.80 -6.60
N ARG A 585 -42.29 -37.16 -5.98
CA ARG A 585 -42.21 -35.79 -5.47
C ARG A 585 -42.32 -35.81 -3.97
N PHE A 586 -41.50 -35.04 -3.28
CA PHE A 586 -41.41 -35.04 -1.83
C PHE A 586 -41.81 -33.68 -1.26
N ARG A 587 -42.48 -33.72 -0.11
CA ARG A 587 -42.80 -32.55 0.69
C ARG A 587 -42.66 -32.87 2.18
N LEU A 588 -42.49 -31.85 3.00
CA LEU A 588 -42.61 -31.97 4.44
C LEU A 588 -44.08 -31.85 4.84
N ASP A 589 -44.60 -32.79 5.65
CA ASP A 589 -45.91 -32.64 6.26
C ASP A 589 -45.86 -31.53 7.32
N GLN A 590 -46.70 -30.50 7.17
CA GLN A 590 -46.70 -29.34 8.08
C GLN A 590 -47.13 -29.72 9.51
N ARG A 591 -47.94 -30.78 9.64
CA ARG A 591 -48.44 -31.25 10.94
C ARG A 591 -47.37 -32.00 11.72
N THR A 592 -46.75 -32.99 11.10
CA THR A 592 -45.88 -33.96 11.78
C THR A 592 -44.38 -33.70 11.56
N GLY A 593 -44.01 -32.95 10.51
CA GLY A 593 -42.63 -32.77 10.08
C GLY A 593 -42.05 -33.99 9.35
N ALA A 594 -42.86 -35.03 9.11
CA ALA A 594 -42.46 -36.21 8.34
C ALA A 594 -42.32 -35.87 6.85
N ILE A 595 -41.38 -36.51 6.17
CA ILE A 595 -41.20 -36.42 4.72
C ILE A 595 -42.23 -37.35 4.09
N VAL A 596 -43.07 -36.81 3.20
CA VAL A 596 -44.12 -37.57 2.53
C VAL A 596 -43.99 -37.44 1.02
N VAL A 597 -44.46 -38.47 0.31
CA VAL A 597 -44.62 -38.42 -1.15
C VAL A 597 -45.89 -37.62 -1.44
N ASP A 598 -45.79 -36.70 -2.40
CA ASP A 598 -46.88 -35.82 -2.78
C ASP A 598 -47.78 -36.50 -3.82
N ASP A 599 -48.85 -37.14 -3.35
CA ASP A 599 -49.77 -37.94 -4.18
C ASP A 599 -50.62 -37.10 -5.17
N GLN A 600 -50.71 -35.78 -4.97
CA GLN A 600 -51.55 -34.89 -5.80
C GLN A 600 -51.00 -34.65 -7.21
N VAL A 601 -49.73 -34.97 -7.47
CA VAL A 601 -49.05 -34.65 -8.74
C VAL A 601 -49.08 -35.82 -9.73
N VAL A 602 -49.49 -37.01 -9.31
CA VAL A 602 -49.68 -38.17 -10.21
C VAL A 602 -51.08 -38.14 -10.82
N GLN A 603 -51.53 -37.00 -11.34
CA GLN A 603 -52.74 -36.89 -12.16
C GLN A 603 -52.34 -36.41 -13.56
N TYR A 604 -52.46 -37.29 -14.55
CA TYR A 604 -52.32 -36.92 -15.96
C TYR A 604 -53.51 -36.06 -16.40
N ALA A 605 -53.26 -35.10 -17.31
CA ALA A 605 -54.34 -34.35 -17.96
C ALA A 605 -55.30 -35.32 -18.68
N PRO A 606 -56.62 -35.03 -18.76
CA PRO A 606 -57.57 -35.92 -19.42
C PRO A 606 -57.17 -36.11 -20.89
N GLY A 607 -56.86 -37.35 -21.29
CA GLY A 607 -56.54 -37.72 -22.67
C GLY A 607 -55.07 -38.06 -22.96
N GLN A 608 -54.15 -37.98 -21.98
CA GLN A 608 -52.76 -38.37 -22.19
C GLN A 608 -52.53 -39.83 -21.78
N GLU A 609 -52.16 -40.70 -22.74
CA GLU A 609 -51.85 -42.10 -22.45
C GLU A 609 -50.54 -42.21 -21.65
N PRO A 610 -50.54 -42.94 -20.51
CA PRO A 610 -49.34 -43.15 -19.73
C PRO A 610 -48.37 -44.07 -20.46
N ARG A 611 -47.08 -43.78 -20.37
CA ARG A 611 -46.04 -44.66 -20.93
C ARG A 611 -46.03 -45.99 -20.15
N PRO A 612 -45.61 -47.13 -20.75
CA PRO A 612 -45.62 -48.43 -20.08
C PRO A 612 -44.86 -48.48 -18.74
N HIS A 613 -43.85 -47.63 -18.58
CA HIS A 613 -43.09 -47.46 -17.34
C HIS A 613 -43.88 -46.64 -16.27
N ASP A 614 -44.77 -45.75 -16.69
CA ASP A 614 -45.63 -44.98 -15.79
C ASP A 614 -46.81 -45.84 -15.30
N GLU A 615 -47.25 -46.84 -16.08
CA GLU A 615 -48.25 -47.82 -15.66
C GLU A 615 -47.77 -48.73 -14.52
N THR A 616 -46.49 -49.10 -14.51
CA THR A 616 -45.91 -49.88 -13.40
C THR A 616 -45.82 -49.03 -12.15
N MET A 617 -45.47 -47.75 -12.28
CA MET A 617 -45.45 -46.81 -11.16
C MET A 617 -46.86 -46.47 -10.65
N MET A 618 -47.86 -46.35 -11.53
CA MET A 618 -49.27 -46.19 -11.13
C MET A 618 -49.86 -47.44 -10.46
N LYS A 619 -49.43 -48.64 -10.88
CA LYS A 619 -49.77 -49.90 -10.20
C LYS A 619 -49.13 -50.00 -8.81
N LEU A 620 -47.98 -49.35 -8.59
CA LEU A 620 -47.32 -49.20 -7.29
C LEU A 620 -48.00 -48.13 -6.40
N VAL A 621 -48.54 -47.05 -6.97
CA VAL A 621 -49.18 -45.94 -6.23
C VAL A 621 -50.67 -46.19 -5.92
N GLY A 622 -51.34 -47.11 -6.62
CA GLY A 622 -52.67 -47.60 -6.23
C GLY A 622 -53.86 -46.75 -6.67
N GLN A 623 -53.74 -45.93 -7.73
CA GLN A 623 -54.89 -45.18 -8.27
C GLN A 623 -55.75 -46.04 -9.23
N ARG A 624 -57.09 -45.96 -9.09
CA ARG A 624 -58.08 -46.52 -10.04
C ARG A 624 -58.56 -45.45 -11.02
N ARG A 625 -58.77 -45.83 -12.29
CA ARG A 625 -59.60 -45.07 -13.25
C ARG A 625 -61.01 -44.88 -12.66
N ALA A 626 -61.48 -43.64 -12.59
CA ALA A 626 -62.90 -43.35 -12.35
C ALA A 626 -63.68 -43.66 -13.64
N SER A 627 -64.47 -44.73 -13.64
CA SER A 627 -65.42 -45.06 -14.70
C SER A 627 -66.76 -44.37 -14.39
N GLY A 628 -67.09 -43.32 -15.14
CA GLY A 628 -68.42 -42.72 -15.17
C GLY A 628 -69.16 -43.17 -16.43
N ALA A 629 -70.32 -43.81 -16.23
CA ALA A 629 -71.26 -44.23 -17.27
C ALA A 629 -71.82 -43.02 -18.03
N GLY A 630 -72.04 -43.18 -19.34
CA GLY A 630 -72.23 -42.06 -20.28
C GLY A 630 -73.66 -41.63 -20.55
N VAL A 631 -73.77 -40.65 -21.48
CA VAL A 631 -74.95 -40.31 -22.29
C VAL A 631 -74.48 -39.62 -23.58
N GLY A 632 -74.93 -40.14 -24.74
CA GLY A 632 -75.52 -39.36 -25.85
C GLY A 632 -74.66 -38.53 -26.83
N ALA A 633 -74.36 -39.15 -27.97
CA ALA A 633 -74.67 -38.71 -29.36
C ALA A 633 -74.06 -37.44 -30.02
N SER A 634 -73.76 -37.62 -31.33
CA SER A 634 -73.61 -36.64 -32.43
C SER A 634 -72.33 -35.79 -32.43
N GLY A 635 -71.52 -35.67 -33.48
CA GLY A 635 -71.57 -36.09 -34.88
C GLY A 635 -70.55 -35.24 -35.69
N SER A 636 -70.15 -35.74 -36.87
CA SER A 636 -69.61 -35.01 -38.03
C SER A 636 -68.14 -34.51 -38.07
N GLY A 637 -67.41 -35.05 -39.06
CA GLY A 637 -66.37 -34.39 -39.89
C GLY A 637 -65.04 -34.05 -39.21
N SER A 638 -63.88 -34.06 -39.86
CA SER A 638 -63.43 -34.28 -41.24
C SER A 638 -61.91 -34.02 -41.24
N GLY A 639 -61.12 -34.67 -42.10
CA GLY A 639 -59.89 -34.08 -42.64
C GLY A 639 -58.55 -34.58 -42.09
N GLU A 640 -57.90 -35.39 -42.94
CA GLU A 640 -56.53 -35.22 -43.47
C GLU A 640 -55.28 -35.32 -42.57
N ASP A 641 -54.51 -36.37 -42.86
CA ASP A 641 -53.11 -36.37 -43.32
C ASP A 641 -52.02 -35.63 -42.52
N VAL A 642 -50.96 -36.36 -42.15
CA VAL A 642 -49.65 -36.36 -42.84
C VAL A 642 -48.61 -37.15 -42.00
N LYS A 643 -48.22 -38.31 -42.53
CA LYS A 643 -46.85 -38.80 -42.84
C LYS A 643 -45.66 -38.33 -41.97
N GLY A 644 -44.82 -39.28 -41.54
CA GLY A 644 -43.45 -38.99 -41.11
C GLY A 644 -42.70 -40.16 -40.49
N ASP A 645 -42.04 -40.94 -41.34
CA ASP A 645 -41.20 -42.11 -41.07
C ASP A 645 -40.02 -41.90 -40.10
N GLY A 646 -39.43 -43.02 -39.63
CA GLY A 646 -37.95 -43.09 -39.60
C GLY A 646 -37.27 -43.74 -38.40
N ALA A 647 -37.31 -45.07 -38.34
CA ALA A 647 -36.23 -46.02 -38.04
C ALA A 647 -35.14 -45.75 -36.96
N HIS A 648 -35.11 -46.65 -35.97
CA HIS A 648 -33.98 -47.48 -35.51
C HIS A 648 -32.53 -47.06 -35.85
N VAL A 649 -31.63 -47.05 -34.85
CA VAL A 649 -30.38 -47.86 -34.83
C VAL A 649 -29.92 -48.15 -33.38
N GLU A 650 -29.51 -49.41 -33.24
CA GLU A 650 -28.78 -50.18 -32.24
C GLU A 650 -27.51 -49.54 -31.61
N TYR A 651 -27.19 -49.89 -30.35
CA TYR A 651 -25.83 -49.77 -29.81
C TYR A 651 -25.44 -50.99 -28.97
N ARG A 652 -24.35 -51.65 -29.40
CA ARG A 652 -23.56 -52.63 -28.65
C ARG A 652 -22.50 -51.94 -27.77
N PRO A 653 -21.97 -52.62 -26.73
CA PRO A 653 -21.04 -52.06 -25.75
C PRO A 653 -19.56 -52.32 -26.10
N VAL A 654 -18.65 -51.47 -25.60
CA VAL A 654 -17.20 -51.70 -25.57
C VAL A 654 -16.65 -51.34 -24.16
N LEU A 655 -15.89 -52.26 -23.58
CA LEU A 655 -14.99 -52.15 -22.41
C LEU A 655 -13.53 -52.05 -22.93
N PRO A 656 -12.47 -51.95 -22.08
CA PRO A 656 -12.11 -50.85 -21.18
C PRO A 656 -10.60 -50.44 -21.32
N ALA A 657 -10.16 -49.53 -20.46
CA ALA A 657 -8.81 -49.38 -19.85
C ALA A 657 -7.57 -49.18 -20.76
N GLY A 658 -6.94 -48.02 -20.60
CA GLY A 658 -5.54 -47.76 -20.95
C GLY A 658 -4.82 -47.11 -19.78
N ASP A 659 -3.75 -47.78 -19.32
CA ASP A 659 -2.78 -47.31 -18.32
C ASP A 659 -2.01 -46.08 -18.82
N LEU A 660 -1.78 -45.10 -17.94
CA LEU A 660 -0.72 -44.11 -18.12
C LEU A 660 0.08 -43.96 -16.82
N GLN A 661 1.36 -44.25 -16.96
CA GLN A 661 2.42 -44.28 -15.97
C GLN A 661 2.70 -42.89 -15.38
N ALA A 662 2.92 -42.85 -14.07
CA ALA A 662 3.46 -41.70 -13.36
C ALA A 662 5.00 -41.75 -13.38
N THR A 663 5.63 -40.65 -13.78
CA THR A 663 7.07 -40.38 -13.62
C THR A 663 7.33 -39.67 -12.28
N PRO A 664 8.38 -40.02 -11.52
CA PRO A 664 8.69 -39.36 -10.26
C PRO A 664 9.56 -38.12 -10.47
N LEU A 665 9.19 -37.02 -9.79
CA LEU A 665 9.98 -35.79 -9.71
C LEU A 665 11.11 -35.94 -8.69
N GLN A 666 12.31 -35.62 -9.16
CA GLN A 666 13.60 -35.68 -8.52
C GLN A 666 13.77 -34.51 -7.53
N TYR A 667 14.12 -34.83 -6.28
CA TYR A 667 14.41 -33.89 -5.20
C TYR A 667 15.91 -33.60 -5.21
N ASP A 668 16.31 -32.37 -5.57
CA ASP A 668 17.71 -31.95 -5.53
C ASP A 668 17.95 -31.14 -4.25
N GLY A 669 18.66 -31.78 -3.31
CA GLY A 669 19.08 -31.20 -2.04
C GLY A 669 20.48 -30.61 -2.16
N ALA A 670 20.59 -29.29 -2.03
CA ALA A 670 21.89 -28.61 -1.90
C ALA A 670 21.96 -27.90 -0.54
N GLN A 671 22.53 -28.59 0.45
CA GLN A 671 23.07 -27.98 1.67
C GLN A 671 24.46 -27.39 1.37
N ARG A 672 24.67 -26.11 1.71
CA ARG A 672 26.01 -25.51 1.84
C ARG A 672 26.31 -25.25 3.33
N PRO A 673 27.55 -25.50 3.80
CA PRO A 673 27.93 -25.27 5.19
C PRO A 673 28.37 -23.82 5.44
N TYR A 674 28.04 -23.34 6.63
CA TYR A 674 28.50 -22.09 7.22
C TYR A 674 29.93 -22.28 7.77
N LYS A 675 30.82 -21.33 7.50
CA LYS A 675 32.13 -21.15 8.16
C LYS A 675 32.28 -19.69 8.57
N ASP A 676 32.58 -19.51 9.85
CA ASP A 676 33.34 -18.46 10.53
C ASP A 676 33.33 -17.01 10.00
N ALA A 677 32.72 -16.12 10.79
CA ALA A 677 33.18 -14.76 11.11
C ALA A 677 32.39 -14.23 12.33
#